data_AF-A0A4R7TBG8-F1
#
_entry.id   AF-A0A4R7TBG8-F1
#
_cell.length_a   1.000
_cell.length_b   1.000
_cell.length_c   1.000
_cell.angle_alpha   90.00
_cell.angle_beta   90.00
_cell.angle_gamma   90.00
#
_symmetry.space_group_name_H-M   'P 1'
#
loop_
_entity.id
_entity.type
_entity.pdbx_description
1 polymer ?
#
loop_
_entity_poly.entity_id
_entity_poly.type
_entity_poly.pdbx_seq_one_letter_code
_entity_poly.pdbx_strand_id
1 'polypeptide(L)'
;MNKGGRAAVIAALASVPVLPLGWFAGLQAQDAWIPAAYLGYLLVVIAVPGTVFWRRFTGGTGWFAVDAVLGTTFGLACEALIYPLGRWLGIPLLALVLPALALGMILALPRRQEPVRPTPWWAVAGVMVSVGVVSAWFIRVGSRVIALDGPAALRPNSDSPFQLSLAAELTHHFPPQVPYVAGEPLAYHWMVYNHLASAHWITGIELDVLTQRVVPFAFMLLTAMGAAAVGMVLTGRAVAAPIGAALTVMAGDLSPWSWTTTHTLYNDGPLSMGQMISPTQAFSNLLMLPLIAVTALILRRRPGQSRSRLAGLFLVAAVLIAVLAITKATALPVYAAGLPAAWIYLSVRARRLNLRALVLAVLVAVAYGVNFLAVLGAENQGMVVKPAETFRSMLQGMTVGLAPAVRPGPSVLVIVSTALLVGWLMPVVGALLIRRRIPGDPMAVFLVFSFVLAIAAASIMYQFGQAQVFFARNAFLYGVLIATWGLSSLDRRVYLAVAPALALGVAAIYYGRSRSPGVITACRDTGCLDRLFAEPLVVALIVVAVGIVVLGLVLRASRRTWAAIAVAALLGLTVSPTIVSLQKFAGPSTSKYESIAPGGIEAARFIRRQSGPDDLIATNIHCRQPPTKAVEGGPGVNKRAAERCHSGSFWIPGYAERRVLVEGWAYTAKANNHAVTSSDALYGPFWDQEKLRLNDAAFTAPTREGLETLRTKYGVTWLFADSRVNPIPDTLSRLAELRFRSGTVSVYQLR
;
A
#
# COMPACT_ATOMS: atom_id res chain seq x y z
N MET A 1 -43.38 -17.77 6.41
CA MET A 1 -42.26 -16.79 6.54
C MET A 1 -42.79 -15.52 7.20
N ASN A 2 -42.33 -15.17 8.41
CA ASN A 2 -42.80 -13.97 9.14
C ASN A 2 -42.50 -12.68 8.36
N LYS A 3 -43.39 -11.67 8.46
CA LYS A 3 -43.26 -10.35 7.81
C LYS A 3 -41.88 -9.69 8.05
N GLY A 4 -41.26 -9.90 9.23
CA GLY A 4 -39.91 -9.43 9.53
C GLY A 4 -38.78 -10.12 8.75
N GLY A 5 -38.98 -11.36 8.30
CA GLY A 5 -38.01 -12.09 7.46
C GLY A 5 -37.99 -11.60 6.01
N ARG A 6 -39.13 -11.18 5.47
CA ARG A 6 -39.25 -10.62 4.11
C ARG A 6 -38.55 -9.27 4.01
N ALA A 7 -38.80 -8.35 4.95
CA ALA A 7 -38.13 -7.05 5.00
C ALA A 7 -36.60 -7.18 5.17
N ALA A 8 -36.15 -8.14 5.97
CA ALA A 8 -34.74 -8.45 6.18
C ALA A 8 -34.05 -8.99 4.90
N VAL A 9 -34.71 -9.87 4.16
CA VAL A 9 -34.20 -10.39 2.87
C VAL A 9 -34.19 -9.29 1.81
N ILE A 10 -35.22 -8.44 1.76
CA ILE A 10 -35.28 -7.29 0.86
C ILE A 10 -34.14 -6.30 1.17
N ALA A 11 -33.85 -6.00 2.43
CA ALA A 11 -32.73 -5.13 2.81
C ALA A 11 -31.35 -5.73 2.44
N ALA A 12 -31.19 -7.06 2.58
CA ALA A 12 -29.98 -7.75 2.12
C ALA A 12 -29.79 -7.57 0.61
N LEU A 13 -30.83 -7.92 -0.17
CA LEU A 13 -30.83 -7.84 -1.62
C LEU A 13 -30.68 -6.41 -2.11
N ALA A 14 -31.24 -5.42 -1.40
CA ALA A 14 -31.09 -4.01 -1.71
C ALA A 14 -29.68 -3.46 -1.43
N SER A 15 -28.91 -4.10 -0.53
CA SER A 15 -27.52 -3.70 -0.24
C SER A 15 -26.49 -4.32 -1.19
N VAL A 16 -26.80 -5.45 -1.84
CA VAL A 16 -25.89 -6.14 -2.78
C VAL A 16 -25.47 -5.26 -3.97
N PRO A 17 -26.35 -4.43 -4.56
CA PRO A 17 -25.97 -3.49 -5.62
C PRO A 17 -24.93 -2.44 -5.20
N VAL A 18 -24.69 -2.20 -3.90
CA VAL A 18 -23.75 -1.16 -3.46
C VAL A 18 -22.33 -1.41 -3.95
N LEU A 19 -21.89 -2.67 -4.00
CA LEU A 19 -20.55 -2.99 -4.52
C LEU A 19 -20.41 -2.71 -6.02
N PRO A 20 -21.26 -3.24 -6.93
CA PRO A 20 -21.17 -2.89 -8.35
C PRO A 20 -21.47 -1.41 -8.60
N LEU A 21 -22.45 -0.79 -7.93
CA LEU A 21 -22.71 0.64 -8.06
C LEU A 21 -21.51 1.48 -7.61
N GLY A 22 -20.91 1.14 -6.46
CA GLY A 22 -19.70 1.79 -5.96
C GLY A 22 -18.50 1.61 -6.90
N TRP A 23 -18.38 0.43 -7.51
CA TRP A 23 -17.35 0.13 -8.51
C TRP A 23 -17.45 1.05 -9.74
N PHE A 24 -18.62 1.07 -10.38
CA PHE A 24 -18.84 1.90 -11.58
C PHE A 24 -18.83 3.40 -11.25
N ALA A 25 -19.42 3.82 -10.13
CA ALA A 25 -19.36 5.22 -9.69
C ALA A 25 -17.94 5.67 -9.36
N GLY A 26 -17.14 4.80 -8.72
CA GLY A 26 -15.73 5.06 -8.41
C GLY A 26 -14.87 5.31 -9.64
N LEU A 27 -15.18 4.62 -10.73
CA LEU A 27 -14.44 4.68 -12.00
C LEU A 27 -15.20 5.45 -13.09
N GLN A 28 -16.20 6.26 -12.73
CA GLN A 28 -17.04 7.00 -13.68
C GLN A 28 -16.29 8.00 -14.58
N ALA A 29 -15.06 8.36 -14.22
CA ALA A 29 -14.19 9.21 -15.03
C ALA A 29 -13.50 8.43 -16.17
N GLN A 30 -13.70 7.13 -16.25
CA GLN A 30 -13.20 6.24 -17.28
C GLN A 30 -14.36 5.76 -18.15
N ASP A 31 -14.09 5.40 -19.40
CA ASP A 31 -15.10 4.79 -20.26
C ASP A 31 -15.65 3.51 -19.62
N ALA A 32 -16.97 3.29 -19.70
CA ALA A 32 -17.65 2.20 -19.00
C ALA A 32 -17.12 0.79 -19.33
N TRP A 33 -16.46 0.61 -20.47
CA TRP A 33 -15.84 -0.67 -20.85
C TRP A 33 -14.63 -1.01 -19.95
N ILE A 34 -13.90 -0.02 -19.42
CA ILE A 34 -12.73 -0.23 -18.53
C ILE A 34 -13.13 -0.91 -17.21
N PRO A 35 -14.04 -0.34 -16.40
CA PRO A 35 -14.51 -1.01 -15.17
C PRO A 35 -15.23 -2.33 -15.47
N ALA A 36 -15.91 -2.47 -16.62
CA ALA A 36 -16.56 -3.72 -17.00
C ALA A 36 -15.55 -4.83 -17.35
N ALA A 37 -14.54 -4.52 -18.17
CA ALA A 37 -13.50 -5.46 -18.59
C ALA A 37 -12.67 -5.93 -17.40
N TYR A 38 -12.23 -5.00 -16.55
CA TYR A 38 -11.48 -5.37 -15.34
C TYR A 38 -12.34 -6.18 -14.36
N LEU A 39 -13.62 -5.82 -14.16
CA LEU A 39 -14.51 -6.60 -13.31
C LEU A 39 -14.74 -8.01 -13.87
N GLY A 40 -14.90 -8.15 -15.18
CA GLY A 40 -14.99 -9.44 -15.86
C GLY A 40 -13.73 -10.30 -15.63
N TYR A 41 -12.55 -9.72 -15.85
CA TYR A 41 -11.26 -10.34 -15.54
C TYR A 41 -11.15 -10.76 -14.07
N LEU A 42 -11.44 -9.84 -13.14
CA LEU A 42 -11.39 -10.11 -11.71
C LEU A 42 -12.36 -11.23 -11.30
N LEU A 43 -13.55 -11.30 -11.90
CA LEU A 43 -14.51 -12.35 -11.58
C LEU A 43 -14.12 -13.71 -12.16
N VAL A 44 -13.81 -13.76 -13.46
CA VAL A 44 -13.64 -15.00 -14.22
C VAL A 44 -12.25 -15.61 -14.02
N VAL A 45 -11.19 -14.79 -14.03
CA VAL A 45 -9.80 -15.27 -13.93
C VAL A 45 -9.36 -15.42 -12.48
N ILE A 46 -9.87 -14.57 -11.57
CA ILE A 46 -9.37 -14.47 -10.20
C ILE A 46 -10.37 -14.99 -9.16
N ALA A 47 -11.55 -14.35 -9.04
CA ALA A 47 -12.46 -14.57 -7.93
C ALA A 47 -13.08 -15.97 -7.96
N VAL A 48 -13.63 -16.39 -9.10
CA VAL A 48 -14.24 -17.72 -9.24
C VAL A 48 -13.18 -18.82 -9.07
N PRO A 49 -12.04 -18.81 -9.78
CA PRO A 49 -11.01 -19.84 -9.60
C PRO A 49 -10.42 -19.85 -8.19
N GLY A 50 -10.09 -18.68 -7.67
CA GLY A 50 -9.55 -18.51 -6.32
C GLY A 50 -10.50 -19.01 -5.23
N THR A 51 -11.80 -18.76 -5.37
CA THR A 51 -12.84 -19.30 -4.45
C THR A 51 -12.90 -20.82 -4.50
N VAL A 52 -12.84 -21.41 -5.69
CA VAL A 52 -12.81 -22.87 -5.88
C VAL A 52 -11.58 -23.46 -5.20
N PHE A 53 -10.38 -22.91 -5.48
CA PHE A 53 -9.14 -23.39 -4.86
C PHE A 53 -9.16 -23.25 -3.34
N TRP A 54 -9.55 -22.07 -2.84
CA TRP A 54 -9.64 -21.80 -1.41
C TRP A 54 -10.56 -22.81 -0.72
N ARG A 55 -11.80 -22.97 -1.19
CA ARG A 55 -12.76 -23.89 -0.59
C ARG A 55 -12.27 -25.33 -0.68
N ARG A 56 -11.70 -25.73 -1.81
CA ARG A 56 -11.20 -27.10 -2.02
C ARG A 56 -10.05 -27.46 -1.08
N PHE A 57 -9.08 -26.55 -0.91
CA PHE A 57 -7.89 -26.78 -0.08
C PHE A 57 -8.14 -26.57 1.41
N THR A 58 -8.92 -25.56 1.78
CA THR A 58 -9.18 -25.23 3.20
C THR A 58 -10.37 -26.01 3.78
N GLY A 59 -11.31 -26.45 2.94
CA GLY A 59 -12.58 -27.04 3.32
C GLY A 59 -13.70 -26.04 3.59
N GLY A 60 -13.47 -24.75 3.27
CA GLY A 60 -14.41 -23.65 3.49
C GLY A 60 -14.50 -23.22 4.96
N THR A 61 -14.88 -21.96 5.16
CA THR A 61 -15.10 -21.38 6.50
C THR A 61 -16.53 -21.58 6.99
N GLY A 62 -17.42 -21.93 6.07
CA GLY A 62 -18.85 -22.09 6.31
C GLY A 62 -19.69 -20.93 5.77
N TRP A 63 -19.08 -19.77 5.54
CA TRP A 63 -19.76 -18.60 4.98
C TRP A 63 -19.26 -18.37 3.56
N PHE A 64 -20.13 -18.53 2.57
CA PHE A 64 -19.74 -18.37 1.17
C PHE A 64 -19.10 -17.01 0.88
N ALA A 65 -19.65 -15.92 1.42
CA ALA A 65 -19.10 -14.58 1.23
C ALA A 65 -17.66 -14.43 1.79
N VAL A 66 -17.38 -15.08 2.92
CA VAL A 66 -16.02 -15.11 3.52
C VAL A 66 -15.08 -15.88 2.59
N ASP A 67 -15.51 -17.07 2.14
CA ASP A 67 -14.71 -17.90 1.25
C ASP A 67 -14.49 -17.26 -0.13
N ALA A 68 -15.45 -16.49 -0.63
CA ALA A 68 -15.34 -15.77 -1.88
C ALA A 68 -14.34 -14.62 -1.81
N VAL A 69 -14.36 -13.85 -0.72
CA VAL A 69 -13.40 -12.75 -0.51
C VAL A 69 -11.98 -13.30 -0.31
N LEU A 70 -11.80 -14.25 0.63
CA LEU A 70 -10.48 -14.85 0.88
C LEU A 70 -9.97 -15.63 -0.35
N GLY A 71 -10.88 -16.28 -1.08
CA GLY A 71 -10.60 -16.96 -2.32
C GLY A 71 -10.19 -16.01 -3.45
N THR A 72 -10.86 -14.87 -3.60
CA THR A 72 -10.45 -13.84 -4.58
C THR A 72 -9.03 -13.37 -4.31
N THR A 73 -8.72 -13.07 -3.05
CA THR A 73 -7.37 -12.69 -2.65
C THR A 73 -6.35 -13.80 -2.88
N PHE A 74 -6.71 -15.05 -2.61
CA PHE A 74 -5.86 -16.20 -2.89
C PHE A 74 -5.64 -16.40 -4.39
N GLY A 75 -6.67 -16.15 -5.22
CA GLY A 75 -6.58 -16.16 -6.68
C GLY A 75 -5.55 -15.16 -7.21
N LEU A 76 -5.51 -13.94 -6.63
CA LEU A 76 -4.49 -12.94 -6.97
C LEU A 76 -3.08 -13.43 -6.64
N ALA A 77 -2.90 -14.15 -5.52
CA ALA A 77 -1.61 -14.75 -5.18
C ALA A 77 -1.22 -15.85 -6.18
N CYS A 78 -2.15 -16.72 -6.58
CA CYS A 78 -1.89 -17.73 -7.59
C CYS A 78 -1.51 -17.12 -8.93
N GLU A 79 -2.23 -16.10 -9.39
CA GLU A 79 -1.90 -15.38 -10.62
C GLU A 79 -0.51 -14.76 -10.57
N ALA A 80 -0.18 -14.09 -9.46
CA ALA A 80 1.10 -13.42 -9.31
C ALA A 80 2.30 -14.38 -9.44
N LEU A 81 2.13 -15.67 -9.14
CA LEU A 81 3.14 -16.71 -9.39
C LEU A 81 3.10 -17.28 -10.83
N ILE A 82 1.92 -17.37 -11.45
CA ILE A 82 1.77 -17.96 -12.79
C ILE A 82 2.19 -17.00 -13.89
N TYR A 83 1.82 -15.73 -13.79
CA TYR A 83 2.14 -14.72 -14.80
C TYR A 83 3.64 -14.62 -15.14
N PRO A 84 4.59 -14.54 -14.17
CA PRO A 84 6.01 -14.47 -14.51
C PRO A 84 6.51 -15.75 -15.23
N LEU A 85 5.94 -16.93 -14.96
CA LEU A 85 6.23 -18.14 -15.73
C LEU A 85 5.76 -17.99 -17.18
N GLY A 86 4.58 -17.39 -17.38
CA GLY A 86 4.06 -17.05 -18.70
C GLY A 86 5.01 -16.12 -19.44
N ARG A 87 5.50 -15.07 -18.77
CA ARG A 87 6.49 -14.15 -19.35
C ARG A 87 7.80 -14.83 -19.69
N TRP A 88 8.32 -15.68 -18.82
CA TRP A 88 9.53 -16.46 -19.10
C TRP A 88 9.38 -17.39 -20.31
N LEU A 89 8.19 -17.94 -20.53
CA LEU A 89 7.86 -18.82 -21.67
C LEU A 89 7.39 -18.07 -22.92
N GLY A 90 7.29 -16.73 -22.90
CA GLY A 90 6.74 -15.94 -24.01
C GLY A 90 5.21 -16.04 -24.18
N ILE A 91 4.49 -16.49 -23.17
CA ILE A 91 3.02 -16.68 -23.14
C ILE A 91 2.41 -15.75 -22.07
N PRO A 92 2.25 -14.43 -22.34
CA PRO A 92 1.70 -13.49 -21.35
C PRO A 92 0.32 -13.86 -20.81
N LEU A 93 -0.48 -14.59 -21.60
CA LEU A 93 -1.84 -15.01 -21.24
C LEU A 93 -1.90 -16.28 -20.38
N LEU A 94 -0.77 -16.80 -19.90
CA LEU A 94 -0.73 -18.04 -19.11
C LEU A 94 -1.62 -17.99 -17.86
N ALA A 95 -1.91 -16.81 -17.30
CA ALA A 95 -2.85 -16.64 -16.19
C ALA A 95 -4.26 -17.21 -16.47
N LEU A 96 -4.67 -17.32 -17.75
CA LEU A 96 -5.93 -17.97 -18.17
C LEU A 96 -5.97 -19.48 -17.88
N VAL A 97 -4.86 -20.09 -17.43
CA VAL A 97 -4.86 -21.46 -16.91
C VAL A 97 -5.65 -21.60 -15.61
N LEU A 98 -5.78 -20.52 -14.82
CA LEU A 98 -6.51 -20.52 -13.54
C LEU A 98 -7.97 -20.97 -13.70
N PRO A 99 -8.80 -20.37 -14.58
CA PRO A 99 -10.16 -20.83 -14.79
C PRO A 99 -10.23 -22.27 -15.33
N ALA A 100 -9.29 -22.68 -16.19
CA ALA A 100 -9.22 -24.06 -16.68
C ALA A 100 -8.95 -25.06 -15.54
N LEU A 101 -8.01 -24.74 -14.65
CA LEU A 101 -7.71 -25.56 -13.46
C LEU A 101 -8.89 -25.62 -12.50
N ALA A 102 -9.59 -24.51 -12.28
CA ALA A 102 -10.77 -24.48 -11.42
C ALA A 102 -11.91 -25.32 -11.99
N LEU A 103 -12.18 -25.21 -13.30
CA LEU A 103 -13.15 -26.05 -13.99
C LEU A 103 -12.77 -27.53 -13.90
N GLY A 104 -11.50 -27.85 -14.17
CA GLY A 104 -10.96 -29.21 -14.04
C GLY A 104 -11.14 -29.77 -12.63
N MET A 105 -10.89 -28.97 -11.58
CA MET A 105 -11.15 -29.38 -10.20
C MET A 105 -12.63 -29.61 -9.90
N ILE A 106 -13.54 -28.80 -10.45
CA ILE A 106 -14.99 -28.99 -10.27
C ILE A 106 -15.47 -30.28 -10.95
N LEU A 107 -14.95 -30.57 -12.15
CA LEU A 107 -15.37 -31.73 -12.94
C LEU A 107 -14.72 -33.03 -12.47
N ALA A 108 -13.44 -33.02 -12.14
CA ALA A 108 -12.67 -34.23 -11.83
C ALA A 108 -12.74 -34.65 -10.35
N LEU A 109 -13.09 -33.73 -9.43
CA LEU A 109 -13.06 -34.02 -8.00
C LEU A 109 -14.47 -34.18 -7.41
N PRO A 110 -14.70 -35.16 -6.52
CA PRO A 110 -16.00 -35.34 -5.90
C PRO A 110 -16.40 -34.11 -5.09
N ARG A 111 -17.67 -33.74 -5.22
CA ARG A 111 -18.31 -32.65 -4.46
C ARG A 111 -18.17 -32.94 -2.97
N ARG A 112 -17.59 -31.99 -2.24
CA ARG A 112 -17.55 -32.04 -0.78
C ARG A 112 -18.75 -31.28 -0.24
N GLN A 113 -19.49 -31.90 0.69
CA GLN A 113 -20.45 -31.17 1.50
C GLN A 113 -19.67 -30.20 2.39
N GLU A 114 -19.77 -28.93 2.07
CA GLU A 114 -19.20 -27.89 2.91
C GLU A 114 -20.27 -27.40 3.89
N PRO A 115 -19.89 -27.08 5.14
CA PRO A 115 -20.82 -26.44 6.05
C PRO A 115 -21.33 -25.15 5.40
N VAL A 116 -22.65 -24.94 5.38
CA VAL A 116 -23.23 -23.69 4.88
C VAL A 116 -23.91 -22.97 6.02
N ARG A 117 -23.45 -21.76 6.29
CA ARG A 117 -24.02 -20.83 7.23
C ARG A 117 -24.48 -19.60 6.45
N PRO A 118 -25.76 -19.22 6.54
CA PRO A 118 -26.22 -18.00 5.90
C PRO A 118 -25.50 -16.80 6.54
N THR A 119 -24.96 -15.92 5.71
CA THR A 119 -24.43 -14.64 6.18
C THR A 119 -25.61 -13.73 6.54
N PRO A 120 -25.71 -13.22 7.77
CA PRO A 120 -26.82 -12.33 8.14
C PRO A 120 -26.83 -11.07 7.27
N TRP A 121 -28.01 -10.64 6.83
CA TRP A 121 -28.18 -9.49 5.95
C TRP A 121 -27.56 -8.20 6.52
N TRP A 122 -27.67 -7.97 7.82
CA TRP A 122 -27.14 -6.78 8.48
C TRP A 122 -25.61 -6.76 8.50
N ALA A 123 -24.97 -7.94 8.46
CA ALA A 123 -23.52 -8.05 8.37
C ALA A 123 -23.06 -7.62 6.97
N VAL A 124 -23.78 -8.08 5.93
CA VAL A 124 -23.56 -7.65 4.54
C VAL A 124 -23.81 -6.15 4.41
N ALA A 125 -24.96 -5.66 4.87
CA ALA A 125 -25.32 -4.24 4.79
C ALA A 125 -24.27 -3.35 5.50
N GLY A 126 -23.80 -3.74 6.69
CA GLY A 126 -22.77 -2.97 7.39
C GLY A 126 -21.40 -2.99 6.68
N VAL A 127 -21.01 -4.09 6.03
CA VAL A 127 -19.82 -4.11 5.16
C VAL A 127 -20.03 -3.22 3.93
N MET A 128 -21.23 -3.22 3.34
CA MET A 128 -21.57 -2.39 2.18
C MET A 128 -21.55 -0.89 2.51
N VAL A 129 -21.84 -0.49 3.76
CA VAL A 129 -21.62 0.90 4.21
C VAL A 129 -20.15 1.28 4.10
N SER A 130 -19.23 0.42 4.56
CA SER A 130 -17.79 0.67 4.42
C SER A 130 -17.34 0.72 2.97
N VAL A 131 -17.88 -0.16 2.10
CA VAL A 131 -17.68 -0.12 0.65
C VAL A 131 -18.14 1.21 0.05
N GLY A 132 -19.32 1.69 0.46
CA GLY A 132 -19.84 3.00 0.06
C GLY A 132 -18.94 4.15 0.49
N VAL A 133 -18.40 4.12 1.71
CA VAL A 133 -17.44 5.13 2.21
C VAL A 133 -16.14 5.11 1.40
N VAL A 134 -15.58 3.92 1.12
CA VAL A 134 -14.37 3.79 0.28
C VAL A 134 -14.64 4.34 -1.12
N SER A 135 -15.78 4.01 -1.70
CA SER A 135 -16.19 4.49 -3.03
C SER A 135 -16.35 6.02 -3.05
N ALA A 136 -17.07 6.58 -2.07
CA ALA A 136 -17.24 8.02 -1.95
C ALA A 136 -15.90 8.76 -1.77
N TRP A 137 -15.01 8.21 -0.93
CA TRP A 137 -13.66 8.75 -0.76
C TRP A 137 -12.85 8.67 -2.05
N PHE A 138 -12.90 7.56 -2.77
CA PHE A 138 -12.17 7.40 -4.03
C PHE A 138 -12.67 8.41 -5.09
N ILE A 139 -13.99 8.57 -5.22
CA ILE A 139 -14.58 9.55 -6.15
C ILE A 139 -14.11 10.97 -5.85
N ARG A 140 -14.06 11.35 -4.58
CA ARG A 140 -13.74 12.74 -4.18
C ARG A 140 -12.26 13.04 -4.06
N VAL A 141 -11.48 12.06 -3.60
CA VAL A 141 -10.08 12.23 -3.23
C VAL A 141 -9.20 11.28 -4.05
N GLY A 142 -9.39 9.96 -3.91
CA GLY A 142 -8.51 8.94 -4.48
C GLY A 142 -8.24 9.11 -5.99
N SER A 143 -9.29 9.28 -6.78
CA SER A 143 -9.24 9.49 -8.24
C SER A 143 -8.53 10.77 -8.68
N ARG A 144 -8.22 11.68 -7.75
CA ARG A 144 -7.54 12.94 -8.02
C ARG A 144 -6.10 12.96 -7.50
N VAL A 145 -5.69 11.99 -6.68
CA VAL A 145 -4.36 11.97 -6.03
C VAL A 145 -3.23 11.99 -7.06
N ILE A 146 -3.39 11.27 -8.17
CA ILE A 146 -2.43 11.20 -9.26
C ILE A 146 -3.19 11.52 -10.53
N ALA A 147 -3.01 12.69 -11.14
CA ALA A 147 -3.69 13.03 -12.39
C ALA A 147 -3.24 12.10 -13.55
N LEU A 148 -4.18 11.69 -14.40
CA LEU A 148 -3.89 10.90 -15.61
C LEU A 148 -3.83 11.78 -16.86
N ASP A 149 -4.52 12.91 -16.84
CA ASP A 149 -4.73 13.81 -17.95
C ASP A 149 -4.65 15.29 -17.53
N GLY A 150 -4.64 16.17 -18.53
CA GLY A 150 -4.56 17.61 -18.36
C GLY A 150 -3.25 18.12 -17.76
N PRO A 151 -3.18 19.42 -17.41
CA PRO A 151 -1.95 20.05 -16.92
C PRO A 151 -1.39 19.44 -15.62
N ALA A 152 -2.26 18.84 -14.80
CA ALA A 152 -1.86 18.20 -13.55
C ALA A 152 -1.07 16.91 -13.78
N ALA A 153 -1.30 16.19 -14.88
CA ALA A 153 -0.56 14.97 -15.23
C ALA A 153 0.93 15.24 -15.51
N LEU A 154 1.29 16.49 -15.81
CA LEU A 154 2.67 16.92 -16.00
C LEU A 154 3.43 17.14 -14.67
N ARG A 155 2.72 17.05 -13.54
CA ARG A 155 3.23 17.29 -12.19
C ARG A 155 3.06 16.07 -11.27
N PRO A 156 3.52 14.87 -11.68
CA PRO A 156 3.49 13.72 -10.79
C PRO A 156 4.49 13.90 -9.65
N ASN A 157 4.28 13.19 -8.55
CA ASN A 157 5.37 12.88 -7.62
C ASN A 157 6.30 11.82 -8.25
N SER A 158 7.51 11.63 -7.74
CA SER A 158 8.42 10.60 -8.29
C SER A 158 7.93 9.17 -8.11
N ASP A 159 7.11 8.88 -7.10
CA ASP A 159 6.62 7.51 -6.82
C ASP A 159 5.68 6.99 -7.91
N SER A 160 4.76 7.82 -8.39
CA SER A 160 3.79 7.44 -9.42
C SER A 160 4.43 6.91 -10.72
N PRO A 161 5.33 7.66 -11.40
CA PRO A 161 6.03 7.18 -12.58
C PRO A 161 6.99 6.03 -12.25
N PHE A 162 7.57 6.00 -11.04
CA PHE A 162 8.37 4.86 -10.60
C PHE A 162 7.55 3.56 -10.58
N GLN A 163 6.36 3.55 -9.95
CA GLN A 163 5.49 2.37 -9.96
C GLN A 163 5.03 2.01 -11.38
N LEU A 164 4.71 3.00 -12.22
CA LEU A 164 4.33 2.77 -13.62
C LEU A 164 5.47 2.15 -14.43
N SER A 165 6.72 2.61 -14.24
CA SER A 165 7.89 2.05 -14.92
C SER A 165 8.12 0.58 -14.59
N LEU A 166 7.88 0.19 -13.33
CA LEU A 166 7.97 -1.21 -12.90
C LEU A 166 6.81 -2.06 -13.46
N ALA A 167 5.61 -1.49 -13.56
CA ALA A 167 4.50 -2.14 -14.23
C ALA A 167 4.82 -2.42 -15.71
N ALA A 168 5.40 -1.44 -16.41
CA ALA A 168 5.84 -1.59 -17.78
C ALA A 168 6.95 -2.65 -17.94
N GLU A 169 7.96 -2.63 -17.05
CA GLU A 169 9.04 -3.61 -17.07
C GLU A 169 8.51 -5.04 -16.93
N LEU A 170 7.64 -5.33 -15.97
CA LEU A 170 7.09 -6.67 -15.75
C LEU A 170 6.04 -7.06 -16.82
N THR A 171 5.53 -6.09 -17.58
CA THR A 171 4.66 -6.37 -18.74
C THR A 171 5.44 -6.97 -19.90
N HIS A 172 6.68 -6.52 -20.09
CA HIS A 172 7.46 -6.84 -21.29
C HIS A 172 8.67 -7.73 -21.00
N HIS A 173 9.24 -7.72 -19.80
CA HIS A 173 10.51 -8.38 -19.52
C HIS A 173 10.47 -9.27 -18.28
N PHE A 174 11.15 -10.43 -18.37
CA PHE A 174 11.45 -11.28 -17.23
C PHE A 174 12.75 -12.07 -17.50
N PRO A 175 13.74 -12.09 -16.58
CA PRO A 175 13.77 -11.44 -15.27
C PRO A 175 13.82 -9.90 -15.35
N PRO A 176 13.29 -9.19 -14.33
CA PRO A 176 13.18 -7.74 -14.38
C PRO A 176 14.50 -7.01 -14.10
N GLN A 177 14.69 -5.87 -14.75
CA GLN A 177 15.76 -4.91 -14.53
C GLN A 177 15.20 -3.55 -14.05
N VAL A 178 16.08 -2.65 -13.64
CA VAL A 178 15.71 -1.26 -13.40
C VAL A 178 15.42 -0.59 -14.75
N PRO A 179 14.17 -0.20 -15.04
CA PRO A 179 13.80 0.23 -16.39
C PRO A 179 14.34 1.61 -16.75
N TYR A 180 14.77 2.40 -15.75
CA TYR A 180 15.35 3.73 -15.93
C TYR A 180 16.90 3.75 -15.87
N VAL A 181 17.55 2.59 -15.65
CA VAL A 181 19.01 2.42 -15.71
C VAL A 181 19.34 1.06 -16.33
N ALA A 182 19.66 1.06 -17.63
CA ALA A 182 19.92 -0.18 -18.36
C ALA A 182 21.13 -0.96 -17.80
N GLY A 183 20.95 -2.28 -17.67
CA GLY A 183 21.95 -3.22 -17.16
C GLY A 183 21.98 -3.36 -15.64
N GLU A 184 21.09 -2.68 -14.90
CA GLU A 184 20.98 -2.83 -13.45
C GLU A 184 19.86 -3.82 -13.08
N PRO A 185 20.14 -4.87 -12.28
CA PRO A 185 19.10 -5.81 -11.85
C PRO A 185 18.09 -5.15 -10.91
N LEU A 186 16.82 -5.57 -10.98
CA LEU A 186 15.78 -5.05 -10.09
C LEU A 186 15.80 -5.73 -8.72
N ALA A 187 16.63 -5.23 -7.79
CA ALA A 187 16.60 -5.62 -6.38
C ALA A 187 15.45 -4.92 -5.61
N TYR A 188 14.21 -5.13 -6.04
CA TYR A 188 13.02 -4.50 -5.47
C TYR A 188 11.84 -5.49 -5.37
N HIS A 189 10.76 -5.08 -4.72
CA HIS A 189 9.55 -5.88 -4.61
C HIS A 189 8.62 -5.65 -5.82
N TRP A 190 8.32 -6.70 -6.60
CA TRP A 190 7.65 -6.55 -7.91
C TRP A 190 6.39 -7.40 -8.13
N MET A 191 5.97 -8.17 -7.12
CA MET A 191 4.91 -9.18 -7.29
C MET A 191 3.53 -8.60 -7.68
N VAL A 192 3.21 -7.37 -7.27
CA VAL A 192 1.95 -6.69 -7.66
C VAL A 192 1.91 -6.34 -9.16
N TYR A 193 3.07 -6.08 -9.76
CA TYR A 193 3.14 -5.68 -11.16
C TYR A 193 2.81 -6.83 -12.10
N ASN A 194 2.98 -8.08 -11.65
CA ASN A 194 2.51 -9.25 -12.38
C ASN A 194 0.99 -9.24 -12.56
N HIS A 195 0.24 -8.81 -11.52
CA HIS A 195 -1.21 -8.66 -11.62
C HIS A 195 -1.61 -7.52 -12.56
N LEU A 196 -0.91 -6.38 -12.47
CA LEU A 196 -1.13 -5.24 -13.36
C LEU A 196 -0.89 -5.63 -14.83
N ALA A 197 0.19 -6.35 -15.08
CA ALA A 197 0.56 -6.78 -16.41
C ALA A 197 -0.35 -7.89 -16.97
N SER A 198 -0.75 -8.87 -16.14
CA SER A 198 -1.76 -9.86 -16.51
C SER A 198 -3.09 -9.20 -16.89
N ALA A 199 -3.54 -8.25 -16.07
CA ALA A 199 -4.75 -7.47 -16.34
C ALA A 199 -4.62 -6.69 -17.66
N HIS A 200 -3.48 -6.04 -17.90
CA HIS A 200 -3.20 -5.33 -19.15
C HIS A 200 -3.31 -6.25 -20.37
N TRP A 201 -2.62 -7.39 -20.35
CA TRP A 201 -2.63 -8.35 -21.46
C TRP A 201 -4.02 -8.96 -21.74
N ILE A 202 -4.81 -9.24 -20.71
CA ILE A 202 -6.12 -9.88 -20.86
C ILE A 202 -7.23 -8.88 -21.22
N THR A 203 -7.14 -7.64 -20.72
CA THR A 203 -8.22 -6.65 -20.86
C THR A 203 -7.95 -5.53 -21.86
N GLY A 204 -6.67 -5.30 -22.22
CA GLY A 204 -6.25 -4.18 -23.05
C GLY A 204 -6.30 -2.82 -22.35
N ILE A 205 -6.58 -2.76 -21.04
CA ILE A 205 -6.60 -1.49 -20.29
C ILE A 205 -5.17 -0.99 -20.12
N GLU A 206 -4.95 0.30 -20.42
CA GLU A 206 -3.66 0.98 -20.28
C GLU A 206 -3.06 0.88 -18.86
N LEU A 207 -1.73 0.73 -18.79
CA LEU A 207 -1.02 0.50 -17.52
C LEU A 207 -1.14 1.66 -16.52
N ASP A 208 -1.20 2.90 -16.99
CA ASP A 208 -1.38 4.07 -16.13
C ASP A 208 -2.77 4.10 -15.47
N VAL A 209 -3.81 3.74 -16.22
CA VAL A 209 -5.18 3.58 -15.71
C VAL A 209 -5.25 2.43 -14.70
N LEU A 210 -4.64 1.27 -15.01
CA LEU A 210 -4.61 0.14 -14.10
C LEU A 210 -3.87 0.49 -12.80
N THR A 211 -2.66 1.04 -12.91
CA THR A 211 -1.76 1.31 -11.79
C THR A 211 -2.30 2.41 -10.88
N GLN A 212 -2.91 3.46 -11.44
CA GLN A 212 -3.28 4.67 -10.70
C GLN A 212 -4.78 4.84 -10.43
N ARG A 213 -5.64 3.97 -10.99
CA ARG A 213 -7.10 4.02 -10.77
C ARG A 213 -7.69 2.68 -10.39
N VAL A 214 -7.67 1.74 -11.31
CA VAL A 214 -8.53 0.55 -11.24
C VAL A 214 -8.05 -0.40 -10.14
N VAL A 215 -6.76 -0.75 -10.13
CA VAL A 215 -6.21 -1.72 -9.16
C VAL A 215 -6.17 -1.16 -7.74
N PRO A 216 -5.70 0.08 -7.48
CA PRO A 216 -5.77 0.66 -6.14
C PRO A 216 -7.18 0.67 -5.57
N PHE A 217 -8.18 1.03 -6.38
CA PHE A 217 -9.58 1.03 -5.95
C PHE A 217 -10.07 -0.38 -5.61
N ALA A 218 -9.80 -1.36 -6.48
CA ALA A 218 -10.14 -2.75 -6.23
C ALA A 218 -9.51 -3.27 -4.93
N PHE A 219 -8.24 -2.96 -4.69
CA PHE A 219 -7.52 -3.41 -3.49
C PHE A 219 -8.02 -2.76 -2.21
N MET A 220 -8.45 -1.49 -2.24
CA MET A 220 -9.10 -0.87 -1.07
C MET A 220 -10.42 -1.57 -0.71
N LEU A 221 -11.26 -1.85 -1.71
CA LEU A 221 -12.52 -2.57 -1.51
C LEU A 221 -12.28 -3.98 -0.97
N LEU A 222 -11.36 -4.73 -1.59
CA LEU A 222 -11.01 -6.09 -1.18
C LEU A 222 -10.36 -6.14 0.21
N THR A 223 -9.57 -5.13 0.60
CA THR A 223 -8.97 -5.06 1.93
C THR A 223 -10.04 -4.87 3.01
N ALA A 224 -11.02 -3.97 2.78
CA ALA A 224 -12.14 -3.76 3.72
C ALA A 224 -13.01 -5.03 3.86
N MET A 225 -13.35 -5.67 2.73
CA MET A 225 -14.09 -6.94 2.74
C MET A 225 -13.27 -8.07 3.37
N GLY A 226 -11.96 -8.12 3.13
CA GLY A 226 -11.06 -9.13 3.68
C GLY A 226 -10.92 -9.00 5.20
N ALA A 227 -10.83 -7.79 5.74
CA ALA A 227 -10.83 -7.54 7.18
C ALA A 227 -12.14 -8.04 7.83
N ALA A 228 -13.28 -7.80 7.19
CA ALA A 228 -14.57 -8.35 7.62
C ALA A 228 -14.56 -9.89 7.63
N ALA A 229 -14.06 -10.50 6.55
CA ALA A 229 -13.96 -11.95 6.38
C ALA A 229 -13.06 -12.58 7.46
N VAL A 230 -11.85 -12.06 7.66
CA VAL A 230 -10.92 -12.53 8.69
C VAL A 230 -11.48 -12.30 10.09
N GLY A 231 -12.15 -11.17 10.34
CA GLY A 231 -12.85 -10.91 11.61
C GLY A 231 -13.88 -12.01 11.93
N MET A 232 -14.67 -12.45 10.94
CA MET A 232 -15.61 -13.57 11.12
C MET A 232 -14.89 -14.89 11.37
N VAL A 233 -13.78 -15.17 10.66
CA VAL A 233 -12.97 -16.39 10.87
C VAL A 233 -12.36 -16.43 12.27
N LEU A 234 -11.82 -15.31 12.75
CA LEU A 234 -11.18 -15.21 14.06
C LEU A 234 -12.18 -15.35 15.21
N THR A 235 -13.38 -14.80 15.06
CA THR A 235 -14.36 -14.66 16.15
C THR A 235 -15.45 -15.72 16.13
N GLY A 236 -15.72 -16.31 14.96
CA GLY A 236 -16.87 -17.16 14.74
C GLY A 236 -18.22 -16.42 14.70
N ARG A 237 -18.23 -15.07 14.69
CA ARG A 237 -19.43 -14.24 14.82
C ARG A 237 -19.58 -13.31 13.62
N ALA A 238 -20.79 -13.22 13.06
CA ALA A 238 -21.10 -12.32 11.96
C ALA A 238 -20.95 -10.82 12.32
N VAL A 239 -21.00 -10.46 13.60
CA VAL A 239 -20.88 -9.06 14.05
C VAL A 239 -19.48 -8.50 13.84
N ALA A 240 -18.48 -9.38 13.73
CA ALA A 240 -17.13 -8.98 13.39
C ALA A 240 -17.00 -8.42 11.98
N ALA A 241 -17.89 -8.77 11.04
CA ALA A 241 -17.82 -8.30 9.67
C ALA A 241 -17.94 -6.77 9.54
N PRO A 242 -19.05 -6.14 9.99
CA PRO A 242 -19.17 -4.68 9.88
C PRO A 242 -18.15 -3.93 10.74
N ILE A 243 -17.74 -4.49 11.89
CA ILE A 243 -16.71 -3.86 12.75
C ILE A 243 -15.35 -3.87 12.05
N GLY A 244 -14.94 -5.02 11.48
CA GLY A 244 -13.68 -5.16 10.77
C GLY A 244 -13.60 -4.24 9.55
N ALA A 245 -14.64 -4.23 8.71
CA ALA A 245 -14.69 -3.33 7.55
C ALA A 245 -14.66 -1.86 7.96
N ALA A 246 -15.46 -1.46 8.97
CA ALA A 246 -15.53 -0.07 9.40
C ALA A 246 -14.20 0.41 10.01
N LEU A 247 -13.55 -0.40 10.86
CA LEU A 247 -12.26 -0.03 11.44
C LEU A 247 -11.15 0.03 10.39
N THR A 248 -11.13 -0.87 9.39
CA THR A 248 -10.16 -0.79 8.28
C THR A 248 -10.30 0.50 7.48
N VAL A 249 -11.52 1.04 7.33
CA VAL A 249 -11.77 2.25 6.52
C VAL A 249 -11.66 3.53 7.34
N MET A 250 -12.11 3.51 8.60
CA MET A 250 -12.28 4.72 9.41
C MET A 250 -11.20 4.90 10.48
N ALA A 251 -10.66 3.82 11.05
CA ALA A 251 -9.65 3.89 12.11
C ALA A 251 -8.24 3.91 11.51
N GLY A 252 -7.23 4.34 12.24
CA GLY A 252 -5.82 4.18 11.83
C GLY A 252 -5.02 5.45 11.74
N ASP A 253 -5.58 6.59 12.16
CA ASP A 253 -4.83 7.84 12.21
C ASP A 253 -5.11 8.59 13.51
N LEU A 254 -4.14 8.59 14.42
CA LEU A 254 -4.11 9.52 15.55
C LEU A 254 -3.26 10.75 15.25
N SER A 255 -2.90 11.05 14.00
CA SER A 255 -2.24 12.31 13.66
C SER A 255 -3.13 13.46 14.14
N PRO A 256 -2.82 14.07 15.30
CA PRO A 256 -3.59 15.16 15.88
C PRO A 256 -3.21 16.47 15.20
N TRP A 257 -2.50 16.42 14.07
CA TRP A 257 -1.91 17.58 13.39
C TRP A 257 -1.99 17.42 11.88
N SER A 258 -2.89 16.55 11.41
CA SER A 258 -3.01 16.19 10.00
C SER A 258 -3.37 17.35 9.06
N TRP A 259 -3.81 18.48 9.63
CA TRP A 259 -4.09 19.74 8.93
C TRP A 259 -3.01 20.81 9.14
N THR A 260 -2.04 20.58 10.02
CA THR A 260 -1.01 21.57 10.37
C THR A 260 0.35 21.24 9.79
N THR A 261 0.63 19.96 9.48
CA THR A 261 1.91 19.51 8.88
C THR A 261 1.83 19.38 7.37
N THR A 262 2.94 19.70 6.68
CA THR A 262 3.03 19.78 5.22
C THR A 262 3.44 18.47 4.55
N HIS A 263 3.98 17.50 5.30
CA HIS A 263 4.52 16.26 4.75
C HIS A 263 3.47 15.13 4.79
N THR A 264 3.07 14.64 3.61
CA THR A 264 1.95 13.70 3.42
C THR A 264 2.14 12.34 4.08
N LEU A 265 3.40 11.89 4.27
CA LEU A 265 3.73 10.60 4.90
C LEU A 265 3.16 10.46 6.33
N TYR A 266 2.75 11.57 6.96
CA TYR A 266 2.30 11.66 8.35
C TYR A 266 0.83 12.09 8.49
N ASN A 267 0.15 12.32 7.37
CA ASN A 267 -1.26 12.65 7.28
C ASN A 267 -2.06 11.47 6.70
N ASP A 268 -1.59 10.26 7.01
CA ASP A 268 -2.01 9.06 6.29
C ASP A 268 -3.23 8.39 6.91
N GLY A 269 -4.37 8.60 6.27
CA GLY A 269 -5.54 7.79 6.49
C GLY A 269 -5.35 6.38 5.91
N PRO A 270 -6.21 5.42 6.29
CA PRO A 270 -6.14 4.04 5.82
C PRO A 270 -6.23 3.88 4.29
N LEU A 271 -6.70 4.93 3.60
CA LEU A 271 -6.94 4.97 2.17
C LEU A 271 -5.88 5.77 1.38
N SER A 272 -5.02 6.60 2.00
CA SER A 272 -4.16 7.57 1.28
C SER A 272 -2.83 6.99 0.78
N MET A 273 -1.69 7.15 1.46
CA MET A 273 -0.38 6.84 0.84
C MET A 273 -0.11 5.33 0.70
N GLY A 274 -0.57 4.51 1.64
CA GLY A 274 -0.28 3.07 1.62
C GLY A 274 -1.04 2.29 0.55
N GLN A 275 -2.25 2.75 0.20
CA GLN A 275 -3.15 2.03 -0.70
C GLN A 275 -3.19 2.63 -2.12
N MET A 276 -3.06 3.95 -2.26
CA MET A 276 -3.12 4.62 -3.57
C MET A 276 -1.77 4.78 -4.26
N ILE A 277 -0.72 5.13 -3.50
CA ILE A 277 0.59 5.53 -4.08
C ILE A 277 1.59 4.36 -4.05
N SER A 278 1.32 3.33 -3.24
CA SER A 278 2.17 2.15 -3.13
C SER A 278 1.39 0.85 -3.40
N PRO A 279 1.16 0.47 -4.68
CA PRO A 279 0.56 -0.80 -5.07
C PRO A 279 1.12 -2.02 -4.33
N THR A 280 2.42 -2.01 -4.07
CA THR A 280 3.14 -3.08 -3.35
C THR A 280 2.68 -3.21 -1.90
N GLN A 281 2.42 -2.10 -1.20
CA GLN A 281 1.87 -2.12 0.15
C GLN A 281 0.37 -2.46 0.16
N ALA A 282 -0.38 -1.98 -0.83
CA ALA A 282 -1.79 -2.32 -0.99
C ALA A 282 -1.98 -3.83 -1.17
N PHE A 283 -1.17 -4.42 -2.05
CA PHE A 283 -1.19 -5.84 -2.33
C PHE A 283 -0.74 -6.67 -1.12
N SER A 284 0.29 -6.24 -0.38
CA SER A 284 0.71 -6.97 0.83
C SER A 284 -0.37 -6.98 1.90
N ASN A 285 -1.02 -5.85 2.14
CA ASN A 285 -2.13 -5.72 3.08
C ASN A 285 -3.28 -6.65 2.73
N LEU A 286 -3.63 -6.69 1.45
CA LEU A 286 -4.66 -7.57 0.92
C LEU A 286 -4.30 -9.04 1.14
N LEU A 287 -3.12 -9.50 0.72
CA LEU A 287 -2.67 -10.89 0.83
C LEU A 287 -2.42 -11.36 2.27
N MET A 288 -2.11 -10.44 3.19
CA MET A 288 -1.90 -10.78 4.60
C MET A 288 -3.18 -11.34 5.26
N LEU A 289 -4.35 -10.89 4.80
CA LEU A 289 -5.65 -11.27 5.37
C LEU A 289 -5.95 -12.77 5.24
N PRO A 290 -5.93 -13.39 4.04
CA PRO A 290 -6.10 -14.84 3.93
C PRO A 290 -4.96 -15.61 4.60
N LEU A 291 -3.74 -15.06 4.70
CA LEU A 291 -2.66 -15.72 5.44
C LEU A 291 -3.01 -15.81 6.93
N ILE A 292 -3.48 -14.71 7.54
CA ILE A 292 -3.95 -14.73 8.94
C ILE A 292 -5.12 -15.70 9.11
N ALA A 293 -6.06 -15.75 8.17
CA ALA A 293 -7.19 -16.68 8.22
C ALA A 293 -6.74 -18.14 8.16
N VAL A 294 -5.88 -18.51 7.20
CA VAL A 294 -5.39 -19.90 7.08
C VAL A 294 -4.53 -20.29 8.29
N THR A 295 -3.76 -19.36 8.85
CA THR A 295 -3.01 -19.56 10.10
C THR A 295 -3.94 -19.82 11.27
N ALA A 296 -5.06 -19.11 11.38
CA ALA A 296 -6.07 -19.42 12.38
C ALA A 296 -6.65 -20.83 12.21
N LEU A 297 -6.90 -21.27 10.97
CA LEU A 297 -7.39 -22.62 10.67
C LEU A 297 -6.36 -23.72 10.99
N ILE A 298 -5.07 -23.47 10.76
CA ILE A 298 -3.96 -24.39 11.06
C ILE A 298 -3.73 -24.49 12.58
N LEU A 299 -3.64 -23.36 13.27
CA LEU A 299 -3.28 -23.32 14.69
C LEU A 299 -4.42 -23.75 15.60
N ARG A 300 -5.69 -23.47 15.25
CA ARG A 300 -6.88 -23.86 16.01
C ARG A 300 -7.47 -25.22 15.60
N ARG A 301 -6.69 -26.07 14.91
CA ARG A 301 -7.17 -27.34 14.36
C ARG A 301 -7.89 -28.18 15.40
N ARG A 302 -9.06 -28.68 15.00
CA ARG A 302 -9.91 -29.59 15.79
C ARG A 302 -9.48 -31.06 15.64
N PRO A 303 -9.70 -31.91 16.65
CA PRO A 303 -9.58 -33.36 16.52
C PRO A 303 -10.42 -33.89 15.34
N GLY A 304 -9.93 -34.88 14.59
CA GLY A 304 -10.66 -35.50 13.47
C GLY A 304 -10.47 -34.89 12.07
N GLN A 305 -9.72 -33.78 11.91
CA GLN A 305 -9.39 -33.27 10.57
C GLN A 305 -8.45 -34.22 9.80
N SER A 306 -8.80 -34.50 8.55
CA SER A 306 -8.01 -35.36 7.63
C SER A 306 -6.63 -34.77 7.33
N ARG A 307 -5.65 -35.64 7.07
CA ARG A 307 -4.29 -35.24 6.67
C ARG A 307 -4.30 -34.43 5.37
N SER A 308 -5.15 -34.81 4.41
CA SER A 308 -5.29 -34.11 3.13
C SER A 308 -5.78 -32.67 3.28
N ARG A 309 -6.70 -32.39 4.22
CA ARG A 309 -7.15 -31.03 4.49
C ARG A 309 -6.04 -30.19 5.11
N LEU A 310 -5.26 -30.77 6.02
CA LEU A 310 -4.12 -30.07 6.62
C LEU A 310 -3.05 -29.74 5.57
N ALA A 311 -2.75 -30.67 4.66
CA ALA A 311 -1.86 -30.42 3.53
C ALA A 311 -2.37 -29.27 2.64
N GLY A 312 -3.68 -29.23 2.35
CA GLY A 312 -4.30 -28.13 1.61
C GLY A 312 -4.15 -26.77 2.32
N LEU A 313 -4.32 -26.70 3.64
CA LEU A 313 -4.09 -25.47 4.40
C LEU A 313 -2.62 -25.01 4.31
N PHE A 314 -1.66 -25.93 4.42
CA PHE A 314 -0.24 -25.60 4.27
C PHE A 314 0.12 -25.19 2.84
N LEU A 315 -0.50 -25.79 1.82
CA LEU A 315 -0.32 -25.37 0.42
C LEU A 315 -0.79 -23.92 0.21
N VAL A 316 -1.97 -23.58 0.70
CA VAL A 316 -2.50 -22.21 0.66
C VAL A 316 -1.56 -21.25 1.40
N ALA A 317 -1.10 -21.61 2.60
CA ALA A 317 -0.15 -20.81 3.36
C ALA A 317 1.18 -20.64 2.61
N ALA A 318 1.72 -21.70 1.99
CA ALA A 318 2.98 -21.67 1.26
C ALA A 318 2.92 -20.73 0.05
N VAL A 319 1.83 -20.79 -0.74
CA VAL A 319 1.60 -19.87 -1.86
C VAL A 319 1.54 -18.43 -1.38
N LEU A 320 0.75 -18.14 -0.34
CA LEU A 320 0.64 -16.79 0.21
C LEU A 320 1.97 -16.27 0.76
N ILE A 321 2.72 -17.11 1.48
CA ILE A 321 4.04 -16.77 2.04
C ILE A 321 5.05 -16.48 0.92
N ALA A 322 5.09 -17.31 -0.13
CA ALA A 322 5.99 -17.13 -1.26
C ALA A 322 5.73 -15.79 -1.98
N VAL A 323 4.46 -15.47 -2.24
CA VAL A 323 4.06 -14.21 -2.89
C VAL A 323 4.36 -13.01 -1.98
N LEU A 324 4.02 -13.09 -0.69
CA LEU A 324 4.25 -12.02 0.27
C LEU A 324 5.73 -11.71 0.48
N ALA A 325 6.62 -12.70 0.37
CA ALA A 325 8.07 -12.51 0.48
C ALA A 325 8.60 -11.49 -0.55
N ILE A 326 8.01 -11.45 -1.76
CA ILE A 326 8.44 -10.61 -2.88
C ILE A 326 7.49 -9.40 -3.08
N THR A 327 6.39 -9.32 -2.33
CA THR A 327 5.41 -8.24 -2.48
C THR A 327 5.83 -6.96 -1.77
N LYS A 328 6.33 -7.08 -0.53
CA LYS A 328 6.83 -5.95 0.26
C LYS A 328 7.75 -6.47 1.35
N ALA A 329 8.96 -5.91 1.44
CA ALA A 329 9.98 -6.38 2.38
C ALA A 329 9.53 -6.37 3.86
N THR A 330 8.61 -5.48 4.24
CA THR A 330 8.11 -5.35 5.62
C THR A 330 6.96 -6.29 5.96
N ALA A 331 6.23 -6.84 4.97
CA ALA A 331 4.98 -7.57 5.24
C ALA A 331 5.23 -8.93 5.94
N LEU A 332 6.11 -9.75 5.38
CA LEU A 332 6.38 -11.08 5.91
C LEU A 332 7.11 -11.04 7.27
N PRO A 333 8.06 -10.14 7.54
CA PRO A 333 8.64 -9.98 8.89
C PRO A 333 7.61 -9.65 9.99
N VAL A 334 6.59 -8.82 9.70
CA VAL A 334 5.52 -8.52 10.67
C VAL A 334 4.74 -9.78 11.02
N TYR A 335 4.40 -10.59 10.02
CA TYR A 335 3.77 -11.90 10.22
C TYR A 335 4.70 -12.86 10.99
N ALA A 336 5.99 -12.90 10.64
CA ALA A 336 6.98 -13.74 11.26
C ALA A 336 7.14 -13.45 12.76
N ALA A 337 7.03 -12.18 13.17
CA ALA A 337 7.23 -11.76 14.55
C ALA A 337 6.25 -12.41 15.55
N GLY A 338 5.00 -12.70 15.14
CA GLY A 338 4.04 -13.39 16.00
C GLY A 338 4.17 -14.90 16.05
N LEU A 339 4.82 -15.53 15.06
CA LEU A 339 4.89 -17.00 14.96
C LEU A 339 5.70 -17.65 16.09
N PRO A 340 6.89 -17.16 16.48
CA PRO A 340 7.63 -17.70 17.63
C PRO A 340 6.81 -17.62 18.91
N ALA A 341 6.13 -16.50 19.16
CA ALA A 341 5.29 -16.34 20.34
C ALA A 341 4.14 -17.38 20.36
N ALA A 342 3.47 -17.57 19.22
CA ALA A 342 2.43 -18.60 19.08
C ALA A 342 2.98 -20.02 19.22
N TRP A 343 4.16 -20.32 18.67
CA TRP A 343 4.83 -21.60 18.77
C TRP A 343 5.25 -21.93 20.20
N ILE A 344 5.90 -21.00 20.90
CA ILE A 344 6.27 -21.13 22.33
C ILE A 344 5.00 -21.36 23.15
N TYR A 345 3.99 -20.50 22.98
CA TYR A 345 2.73 -20.60 23.69
C TYR A 345 2.06 -21.98 23.52
N LEU A 346 1.95 -22.47 22.28
CA LEU A 346 1.36 -23.77 22.00
C LEU A 346 2.21 -24.92 22.53
N SER A 347 3.53 -24.82 22.44
CA SER A 347 4.43 -25.89 22.84
C SER A 347 4.51 -26.05 24.36
N VAL A 348 4.57 -24.94 25.09
CA VAL A 348 4.54 -24.91 26.55
C VAL A 348 3.19 -25.41 27.06
N ARG A 349 2.07 -24.91 26.53
CA ARG A 349 0.72 -25.32 26.97
C ARG A 349 0.44 -26.79 26.72
N ALA A 350 0.90 -27.32 25.59
CA ALA A 350 0.73 -28.73 25.25
C ALA A 350 1.83 -29.64 25.85
N ARG A 351 2.86 -29.06 26.51
CA ARG A 351 4.08 -29.74 26.97
C ARG A 351 4.74 -30.61 25.88
N ARG A 352 4.62 -30.19 24.62
CA ARG A 352 5.17 -30.89 23.44
C ARG A 352 5.37 -29.91 22.29
N LEU A 353 6.32 -30.19 21.40
CA LEU A 353 6.58 -29.32 20.25
C LEU A 353 5.37 -29.20 19.33
N ASN A 354 4.94 -27.96 19.05
CA ASN A 354 3.91 -27.71 18.06
C ASN A 354 4.50 -27.68 16.65
N LEU A 355 4.55 -28.83 15.99
CA LEU A 355 5.10 -28.96 14.63
C LEU A 355 4.39 -28.07 13.60
N ARG A 356 3.12 -27.70 13.82
CA ARG A 356 2.37 -26.90 12.82
C ARG A 356 2.86 -25.46 12.78
N ALA A 357 3.01 -24.85 13.95
CA ALA A 357 3.58 -23.52 14.07
C ALA A 357 5.06 -23.50 13.64
N LEU A 358 5.80 -24.60 13.92
CA LEU A 358 7.18 -24.75 13.45
C LEU A 358 7.26 -24.81 11.91
N VAL A 359 6.42 -25.61 11.25
CA VAL A 359 6.40 -25.68 9.78
C VAL A 359 6.05 -24.32 9.17
N LEU A 360 5.10 -23.56 9.73
CA LEU A 360 4.82 -22.20 9.28
C LEU A 360 6.04 -21.29 9.44
N ALA A 361 6.75 -21.36 10.57
CA ALA A 361 7.95 -20.56 10.80
C ALA A 361 9.07 -20.93 9.82
N VAL A 362 9.26 -22.22 9.53
CA VAL A 362 10.23 -22.70 8.54
C VAL A 362 9.87 -22.23 7.14
N LEU A 363 8.60 -22.33 6.72
CA LEU A 363 8.14 -21.82 5.42
C LEU A 363 8.43 -20.32 5.26
N VAL A 364 8.17 -19.53 6.30
CA VAL A 364 8.48 -18.10 6.33
C VAL A 364 9.99 -17.86 6.23
N ALA A 365 10.79 -18.56 7.02
CA ALA A 365 12.24 -18.41 7.02
C ALA A 365 12.86 -18.77 5.66
N VAL A 366 12.41 -19.87 5.05
CA VAL A 366 12.85 -20.31 3.71
C VAL A 366 12.45 -19.30 2.65
N ALA A 367 11.17 -18.89 2.60
CA ALA A 367 10.71 -17.94 1.59
C ALA A 367 11.40 -16.57 1.72
N TYR A 368 11.58 -16.08 2.94
CA TYR A 368 12.30 -14.83 3.19
C TYR A 368 13.78 -14.96 2.83
N GLY A 369 14.43 -16.07 3.20
CA GLY A 369 15.83 -16.33 2.86
C GLY A 369 16.05 -16.42 1.36
N VAL A 370 15.18 -17.13 0.63
CA VAL A 370 15.22 -17.19 -0.84
C VAL A 370 15.01 -15.80 -1.45
N ASN A 371 14.03 -15.02 -0.98
CA ASN A 371 13.83 -13.66 -1.45
C ASN A 371 15.07 -12.78 -1.19
N PHE A 372 15.60 -12.79 0.04
CA PHE A 372 16.74 -11.96 0.40
C PHE A 372 17.99 -12.30 -0.41
N LEU A 373 18.29 -13.59 -0.61
CA LEU A 373 19.48 -14.03 -1.31
C LEU A 373 19.32 -13.97 -2.85
N ALA A 374 18.20 -14.46 -3.39
CA ALA A 374 18.03 -14.66 -4.83
C ALA A 374 17.32 -13.50 -5.55
N VAL A 375 16.42 -12.77 -4.87
CA VAL A 375 15.66 -11.66 -5.49
C VAL A 375 16.29 -10.32 -5.15
N LEU A 376 16.65 -10.12 -3.87
CA LEU A 376 17.24 -8.87 -3.41
C LEU A 376 18.77 -8.86 -3.50
N GLY A 377 19.43 -9.98 -3.82
CA GLY A 377 20.90 -10.03 -3.96
C GLY A 377 21.65 -9.74 -2.65
N ALA A 378 21.06 -10.07 -1.50
CA ALA A 378 21.53 -9.71 -0.16
C ALA A 378 21.64 -8.20 0.10
N GLU A 379 20.95 -7.38 -0.69
CA GLU A 379 20.96 -5.93 -0.54
C GLU A 379 20.12 -5.45 0.66
N ASN A 380 20.68 -4.54 1.45
CA ASN A 380 20.01 -3.97 2.62
C ASN A 380 19.24 -2.66 2.32
N GLN A 381 19.41 -2.09 1.12
CA GLN A 381 18.70 -0.89 0.65
C GLN A 381 18.83 0.33 1.60
N GLY A 382 19.97 0.43 2.30
CA GLY A 382 20.25 1.50 3.26
C GLY A 382 19.53 1.37 4.60
N MET A 383 18.97 0.20 4.92
CA MET A 383 18.33 -0.07 6.22
C MET A 383 19.39 -0.27 7.32
N VAL A 384 19.27 0.47 8.43
CA VAL A 384 20.20 0.42 9.56
C VAL A 384 19.46 0.37 10.90
N VAL A 385 20.15 -0.01 11.97
CA VAL A 385 19.61 0.07 13.35
C VAL A 385 20.00 1.42 13.95
N LYS A 386 19.02 2.32 14.11
CA LYS A 386 19.19 3.63 14.76
C LYS A 386 17.96 3.93 15.62
N PRO A 387 17.95 3.49 16.89
CA PRO A 387 16.79 3.68 17.77
C PRO A 387 16.35 5.13 17.88
N ALA A 388 15.04 5.34 17.81
CA ALA A 388 14.35 6.64 17.86
C ALA A 388 14.68 7.63 16.72
N GLU A 389 15.57 7.28 15.78
CA GLU A 389 15.92 8.14 14.65
C GLU A 389 14.73 8.35 13.70
N THR A 390 13.85 7.35 13.60
CA THR A 390 12.54 7.48 12.94
C THR A 390 11.81 8.74 13.41
N PHE A 391 11.66 8.95 14.72
CA PHE A 391 10.91 10.09 15.26
C PHE A 391 11.62 11.43 14.99
N ARG A 392 12.95 11.47 15.08
CA ARG A 392 13.73 12.68 14.77
C ARG A 392 13.57 13.08 13.32
N SER A 393 13.72 12.13 12.40
CA SER A 393 13.59 12.39 10.97
C SER A 393 12.14 12.69 10.56
N MET A 394 11.15 12.07 11.21
CA MET A 394 9.74 12.45 11.03
C MET A 394 9.47 13.89 11.47
N LEU A 395 9.97 14.29 12.64
CA LEU A 395 9.87 15.66 13.12
C LEU A 395 10.55 16.65 12.17
N GLN A 396 11.77 16.35 11.72
CA GLN A 396 12.48 17.17 10.74
C GLN A 396 11.63 17.37 9.47
N GLY A 397 11.06 16.30 8.94
CA GLY A 397 10.16 16.34 7.78
C GLY A 397 8.89 17.17 8.01
N MET A 398 8.29 17.10 9.20
CA MET A 398 7.12 17.93 9.57
C MET A 398 7.47 19.41 9.65
N THR A 399 8.68 19.75 10.07
CA THR A 399 9.15 21.13 10.29
C THR A 399 9.77 21.79 9.07
N VAL A 400 9.75 21.14 7.90
CA VAL A 400 10.25 21.72 6.64
C VAL A 400 9.46 22.98 6.30
N GLY A 401 10.18 24.08 6.04
CA GLY A 401 9.59 25.39 5.71
C GLY A 401 9.36 26.31 6.91
N LEU A 402 9.78 25.91 8.12
CA LEU A 402 9.84 26.81 9.27
C LEU A 402 10.92 27.89 9.10
N ALA A 403 10.69 29.05 9.74
CA ALA A 403 11.69 30.11 9.81
C ALA A 403 12.95 29.59 10.55
N PRO A 404 14.19 29.92 10.10
CA PRO A 404 15.42 29.36 10.67
C PRO A 404 15.62 29.59 12.19
N ALA A 405 14.99 30.63 12.73
CA ALA A 405 14.99 30.96 14.16
C ALA A 405 14.11 30.02 15.00
N VAL A 406 13.15 29.33 14.38
CA VAL A 406 12.25 28.40 15.04
C VAL A 406 12.80 26.99 14.89
N ARG A 407 13.37 26.46 15.98
CA ARG A 407 13.91 25.10 16.01
C ARG A 407 13.11 24.25 17.01
N PRO A 408 12.63 23.06 16.62
CA PRO A 408 11.97 22.19 17.58
C PRO A 408 12.94 21.80 18.70
N GLY A 409 12.57 22.10 19.94
CA GLY A 409 13.33 21.70 21.12
C GLY A 409 13.12 20.23 21.48
N PRO A 410 13.82 19.71 22.51
CA PRO A 410 13.62 18.35 23.01
C PRO A 410 12.18 18.06 23.45
N SER A 411 11.46 19.06 23.96
CA SER A 411 10.04 18.96 24.34
C SER A 411 9.16 18.54 23.15
N VAL A 412 9.31 19.23 22.02
CA VAL A 412 8.56 18.94 20.78
C VAL A 412 8.83 17.52 20.30
N LEU A 413 10.08 17.07 20.35
CA LEU A 413 10.43 15.69 19.97
C LEU A 413 9.74 14.67 20.89
N VAL A 414 9.71 14.89 22.20
CA VAL A 414 9.02 13.99 23.15
C VAL A 414 7.52 13.98 22.88
N ILE A 415 6.90 15.14 22.68
CA ILE A 415 5.48 15.27 22.36
C ILE A 415 5.16 14.51 21.07
N VAL A 416 5.92 14.75 20.01
CA VAL A 416 5.69 14.13 18.70
C VAL A 416 5.91 12.62 18.75
N SER A 417 6.99 12.17 19.38
CA SER A 417 7.28 10.73 19.55
C SER A 417 6.18 10.05 20.35
N THR A 418 5.72 10.67 21.44
CA THR A 418 4.65 10.12 22.29
C THR A 418 3.33 10.04 21.52
N ALA A 419 2.95 11.10 20.83
CA ALA A 419 1.73 11.13 20.03
C ALA A 419 1.73 10.09 18.91
N LEU A 420 2.87 9.93 18.21
CA LEU A 420 3.03 8.91 17.17
C LEU A 420 2.97 7.49 17.76
N LEU A 421 3.66 7.23 18.87
CA LEU A 421 3.63 5.93 19.54
C LEU A 421 2.24 5.58 20.07
N VAL A 422 1.55 6.52 20.71
CA VAL A 422 0.15 6.36 21.13
C VAL A 422 -0.71 6.06 19.91
N GLY A 423 -0.50 6.80 18.81
CA GLY A 423 -1.07 6.55 17.49
C GLY A 423 -0.95 5.12 17.02
N TRP A 424 0.28 4.68 16.91
CA TRP A 424 0.61 3.35 16.43
C TRP A 424 0.12 2.26 17.35
N LEU A 425 0.04 2.48 18.66
CA LEU A 425 -0.40 1.48 19.63
C LEU A 425 -1.91 1.41 19.84
N MET A 426 -2.68 2.47 19.57
CA MET A 426 -4.11 2.51 19.91
C MET A 426 -4.96 1.35 19.36
N PRO A 427 -4.76 0.85 18.13
CA PRO A 427 -5.52 -0.30 17.64
C PRO A 427 -5.42 -1.54 18.54
N VAL A 428 -4.31 -1.73 19.28
CA VAL A 428 -4.13 -2.90 20.17
C VAL A 428 -4.96 -2.83 21.45
N VAL A 429 -5.53 -1.68 21.80
CA VAL A 429 -6.34 -1.49 23.01
C VAL A 429 -7.55 -2.43 23.04
N GLY A 430 -8.01 -2.88 21.85
CA GLY A 430 -8.98 -3.97 21.70
C GLY A 430 -8.63 -5.25 22.46
N ALA A 431 -7.34 -5.53 22.66
CA ALA A 431 -6.85 -6.70 23.39
C ALA A 431 -7.35 -6.74 24.84
N LEU A 432 -7.63 -5.58 25.46
CA LEU A 432 -8.17 -5.49 26.82
C LEU A 432 -9.54 -6.20 26.96
N LEU A 433 -10.34 -6.20 25.89
CA LEU A 433 -11.65 -6.86 25.85
C LEU A 433 -11.55 -8.38 25.67
N ILE A 434 -10.46 -8.88 25.07
CA ILE A 434 -10.16 -10.31 24.94
C ILE A 434 -9.10 -10.81 25.90
N ARG A 435 -8.71 -10.03 26.92
CA ARG A 435 -7.61 -10.38 27.86
C ARG A 435 -7.74 -11.76 28.49
N ARG A 436 -8.98 -12.21 28.76
CA ARG A 436 -9.27 -13.54 29.33
C ARG A 436 -9.09 -14.67 28.32
N ARG A 437 -9.11 -14.37 27.02
CA ARG A 437 -8.90 -15.32 25.92
C ARG A 437 -7.46 -15.37 25.44
N ILE A 438 -6.63 -14.34 25.71
CA ILE A 438 -5.21 -14.35 25.34
C ILE A 438 -4.50 -15.62 25.86
N PRO A 439 -4.67 -16.04 27.13
CA PRO A 439 -4.05 -17.28 27.61
C PRO A 439 -4.66 -18.55 27.02
N GLY A 440 -5.76 -18.47 26.28
CA GLY A 440 -6.55 -19.61 25.80
C GLY A 440 -6.51 -19.83 24.29
N ASP A 441 -6.07 -18.86 23.49
CA ASP A 441 -6.15 -18.89 22.02
C ASP A 441 -4.82 -18.43 21.37
N PRO A 442 -4.15 -19.28 20.57
CA PRO A 442 -2.87 -18.94 19.95
C PRO A 442 -2.95 -17.74 19.00
N MET A 443 -4.13 -17.47 18.40
CA MET A 443 -4.26 -16.34 17.48
C MET A 443 -4.23 -14.99 18.21
N ALA A 444 -4.69 -14.93 19.45
CA ALA A 444 -4.62 -13.69 20.23
C ALA A 444 -3.17 -13.33 20.55
N VAL A 445 -2.36 -14.34 20.93
CA VAL A 445 -0.92 -14.19 21.16
C VAL A 445 -0.21 -13.80 19.86
N PHE A 446 -0.46 -14.53 18.78
CA PHE A 446 0.10 -14.26 17.46
C PHE A 446 -0.13 -12.81 17.01
N LEU A 447 -1.38 -12.33 17.06
CA LEU A 447 -1.73 -10.99 16.59
C LEU A 447 -1.09 -9.89 17.44
N VAL A 448 -1.15 -10.01 18.78
CA VAL A 448 -0.60 -9.00 19.71
C VAL A 448 0.91 -8.89 19.56
N PHE A 449 1.63 -10.02 19.50
CA PHE A 449 3.08 -9.99 19.35
C PHE A 449 3.51 -9.50 17.97
N SER A 450 2.83 -9.91 16.89
CA SER A 450 3.09 -9.38 15.54
C SER A 450 2.95 -7.86 15.52
N PHE A 451 1.91 -7.34 16.16
CA PHE A 451 1.65 -5.91 16.25
C PHE A 451 2.73 -5.17 17.03
N VAL A 452 2.99 -5.57 18.28
CA VAL A 452 3.92 -4.85 19.17
C VAL A 452 5.35 -4.88 18.62
N LEU A 453 5.80 -6.03 18.10
CA LEU A 453 7.14 -6.16 17.54
C LEU A 453 7.31 -5.40 16.23
N ALA A 454 6.25 -5.25 15.42
CA ALA A 454 6.28 -4.39 14.24
C ALA A 454 6.41 -2.90 14.60
N ILE A 455 5.72 -2.44 15.65
CA ILE A 455 5.89 -1.08 16.17
C ILE A 455 7.30 -0.87 16.74
N ALA A 456 7.84 -1.87 17.45
CA ALA A 456 9.22 -1.85 17.92
C ALA A 456 10.21 -1.77 16.75
N ALA A 457 10.02 -2.57 15.69
CA ALA A 457 10.86 -2.54 14.50
C ALA A 457 10.85 -1.16 13.82
N ALA A 458 9.67 -0.55 13.65
CA ALA A 458 9.55 0.82 13.12
C ALA A 458 10.29 1.88 13.97
N SER A 459 10.43 1.63 15.27
CA SER A 459 11.05 2.55 16.23
C SER A 459 12.56 2.34 16.40
N ILE A 460 13.05 1.13 16.11
CA ILE A 460 14.46 0.72 16.29
C ILE A 460 15.25 0.82 14.98
N MET A 461 14.62 0.43 13.87
CA MET A 461 15.22 0.48 12.54
C MET A 461 15.07 1.88 11.96
N TYR A 462 15.92 2.19 10.98
CA TYR A 462 15.90 3.45 10.27
C TYR A 462 16.33 3.26 8.83
N GLN A 463 15.59 3.87 7.91
CA GLN A 463 15.97 4.04 6.53
C GLN A 463 15.63 5.49 6.14
N PHE A 464 16.52 6.15 5.40
CA PHE A 464 16.48 7.59 5.17
C PHE A 464 15.23 8.08 4.40
N GLY A 465 14.63 7.21 3.59
CA GLY A 465 13.34 7.41 2.90
C GLY A 465 12.14 6.97 3.74
N GLN A 466 12.33 6.73 5.04
CA GLN A 466 11.30 6.33 6.00
C GLN A 466 10.63 4.97 5.69
N ALA A 467 11.33 4.09 4.97
CA ALA A 467 10.80 2.78 4.59
C ALA A 467 10.43 1.89 5.80
N GLN A 468 11.05 2.08 6.96
CA GLN A 468 10.73 1.36 8.20
C GLN A 468 9.33 1.68 8.75
N VAL A 469 8.74 2.84 8.41
CA VAL A 469 7.37 3.19 8.84
C VAL A 469 6.34 2.20 8.28
N PHE A 470 6.67 1.50 7.19
CA PHE A 470 5.81 0.44 6.65
C PHE A 470 5.68 -0.78 7.57
N PHE A 471 6.55 -0.99 8.56
CA PHE A 471 6.29 -1.98 9.62
C PHE A 471 5.04 -1.60 10.42
N ALA A 472 4.93 -0.34 10.87
CA ALA A 472 3.77 0.16 11.59
C ALA A 472 2.49 0.14 10.71
N ARG A 473 2.61 0.44 9.42
CA ARG A 473 1.48 0.38 8.46
C ARG A 473 0.96 -1.04 8.26
N ASN A 474 1.84 -2.05 8.20
CA ASN A 474 1.42 -3.45 8.17
C ASN A 474 0.82 -3.88 9.52
N ALA A 475 1.39 -3.42 10.64
CA ALA A 475 0.87 -3.70 11.98
C ALA A 475 -0.57 -3.21 12.16
N PHE A 476 -0.95 -2.10 11.53
CA PHE A 476 -2.29 -1.53 11.62
C PHE A 476 -3.40 -2.57 11.40
N LEU A 477 -3.30 -3.43 10.37
CA LEU A 477 -4.29 -4.47 10.12
C LEU A 477 -4.41 -5.49 11.27
N TYR A 478 -3.29 -5.85 11.90
CA TYR A 478 -3.30 -6.73 13.08
C TYR A 478 -4.04 -6.07 14.25
N GLY A 479 -3.80 -4.78 14.46
CA GLY A 479 -4.51 -3.97 15.44
C GLY A 479 -6.01 -3.89 15.18
N VAL A 480 -6.41 -3.66 13.92
CA VAL A 480 -7.84 -3.68 13.52
C VAL A 480 -8.48 -5.02 13.82
N LEU A 481 -7.81 -6.14 13.53
CA LEU A 481 -8.34 -7.47 13.82
C LEU A 481 -8.46 -7.74 15.33
N ILE A 482 -7.52 -7.24 16.14
CA ILE A 482 -7.57 -7.30 17.61
C ILE A 482 -8.76 -6.48 18.13
N ALA A 483 -8.92 -5.23 17.67
CA ALA A 483 -10.03 -4.36 18.01
C ALA A 483 -11.38 -4.98 17.61
N THR A 484 -11.45 -5.54 16.40
CA THR A 484 -12.62 -6.25 15.89
C THR A 484 -12.96 -7.45 16.77
N TRP A 485 -11.97 -8.24 17.17
CA TRP A 485 -12.19 -9.38 18.06
C TRP A 485 -12.65 -8.94 19.46
N GLY A 486 -12.05 -7.88 20.01
CA GLY A 486 -12.48 -7.24 21.25
C GLY A 486 -13.95 -6.83 21.25
N LEU A 487 -14.31 -5.95 20.32
CA LEU A 487 -15.66 -5.39 20.23
C LEU A 487 -16.70 -6.45 19.87
N SER A 488 -16.38 -7.37 18.96
CA SER A 488 -17.31 -8.45 18.58
C SER A 488 -17.49 -9.50 19.68
N SER A 489 -16.62 -9.54 20.70
CA SER A 489 -16.75 -10.45 21.84
C SER A 489 -17.73 -9.94 22.91
N LEU A 490 -18.26 -8.72 22.76
CA LEU A 490 -19.17 -8.12 23.72
C LEU A 490 -20.57 -8.78 23.70
N ASP A 491 -21.27 -8.65 24.82
CA ASP A 491 -22.66 -9.04 24.97
C ASP A 491 -23.58 -8.03 24.32
N ARG A 492 -24.76 -8.47 23.85
CA ARG A 492 -25.69 -7.62 23.09
C ARG A 492 -26.07 -6.32 23.81
N ARG A 493 -26.21 -6.39 25.14
CA ARG A 493 -26.57 -5.26 26.01
C ARG A 493 -25.49 -4.18 26.06
N VAL A 494 -24.22 -4.55 25.89
CA VAL A 494 -23.08 -3.63 25.99
C VAL A 494 -22.92 -2.80 24.71
N TYR A 495 -23.39 -3.29 23.55
CA TYR A 495 -23.30 -2.51 22.29
C TYR A 495 -24.02 -1.16 22.35
N LEU A 496 -25.06 -1.02 23.20
CA LEU A 496 -25.74 0.26 23.41
C LEU A 496 -24.81 1.32 24.00
N ALA A 497 -23.79 0.92 24.77
CA ALA A 497 -22.78 1.82 25.32
C ALA A 497 -21.60 2.07 24.35
N VAL A 498 -21.37 1.17 23.39
CA VAL A 498 -20.22 1.24 22.45
C VAL A 498 -20.40 2.36 21.44
N ALA A 499 -21.60 2.52 20.88
CA ALA A 499 -21.87 3.57 19.90
C ALA A 499 -21.65 5.00 20.45
N PRO A 500 -22.23 5.41 21.60
CA PRO A 500 -21.98 6.73 22.17
C PRO A 500 -20.52 6.90 22.62
N ALA A 501 -19.85 5.83 23.09
CA ALA A 501 -18.44 5.89 23.44
C ALA A 501 -17.54 6.12 22.21
N LEU A 502 -17.80 5.43 21.09
CA LEU A 502 -17.10 5.69 19.82
C LEU A 502 -17.34 7.14 19.37
N ALA A 503 -18.59 7.61 19.39
CA ALA A 503 -18.94 8.97 19.03
C ALA A 503 -18.26 10.02 19.92
N LEU A 504 -18.13 9.76 21.22
CA LEU A 504 -17.37 10.58 22.16
C LEU A 504 -15.90 10.68 21.73
N GLY A 505 -15.25 9.54 21.43
CA GLY A 505 -13.86 9.54 20.96
C GLY A 505 -13.68 10.34 19.68
N VAL A 506 -14.58 10.17 18.72
CA VAL A 506 -14.60 10.94 17.46
C VAL A 506 -14.77 12.43 17.73
N ALA A 507 -15.77 12.82 18.53
CA ALA A 507 -16.02 14.21 18.87
C ALA A 507 -14.83 14.84 19.60
N ALA A 508 -14.21 14.10 20.52
CA ALA A 508 -13.08 14.57 21.30
C ALA A 508 -11.85 14.82 20.44
N ILE A 509 -11.50 13.91 19.51
CA ILE A 509 -10.36 14.15 18.62
C ILE A 509 -10.65 15.38 17.75
N TYR A 510 -11.80 15.46 17.08
CA TYR A 510 -12.14 16.61 16.22
C TYR A 510 -12.25 17.93 16.97
N TYR A 511 -12.74 17.91 18.22
CA TYR A 511 -12.72 19.07 19.08
C TYR A 511 -11.27 19.47 19.40
N GLY A 512 -10.42 18.54 19.81
CA GLY A 512 -8.98 18.78 19.96
C GLY A 512 -8.36 19.36 18.69
N ARG A 513 -8.74 18.83 17.51
CA ARG A 513 -8.28 19.34 16.22
C ARG A 513 -8.65 20.81 16.00
N SER A 514 -9.88 21.18 16.35
CA SER A 514 -10.39 22.55 16.19
C SER A 514 -9.68 23.59 17.07
N ARG A 515 -8.96 23.15 18.10
CA ARG A 515 -8.23 24.04 19.03
C ARG A 515 -6.83 24.40 18.55
N SER A 516 -6.33 23.77 17.49
CA SER A 516 -4.96 23.99 17.00
C SER A 516 -4.83 25.29 16.20
N PRO A 517 -3.84 26.15 16.49
CA PRO A 517 -3.63 27.42 15.80
C PRO A 517 -2.96 27.21 14.43
N GLY A 518 -3.75 27.17 13.36
CA GLY A 518 -3.26 27.34 11.98
C GLY A 518 -2.25 26.29 11.47
N VAL A 519 -1.55 26.63 10.38
CA VAL A 519 -0.54 25.77 9.73
C VAL A 519 0.83 25.98 10.39
N ILE A 520 1.68 24.95 10.45
CA ILE A 520 3.00 25.00 11.12
C ILE A 520 3.87 26.19 10.69
N THR A 521 3.76 26.63 9.44
CA THR A 521 4.49 27.78 8.87
C THR A 521 4.12 29.13 9.51
N ALA A 522 3.02 29.20 10.25
CA ALA A 522 2.61 30.39 10.99
C ALA A 522 3.38 30.55 12.32
N CYS A 523 4.05 29.50 12.81
CA CYS A 523 4.77 29.59 14.08
C CYS A 523 6.00 30.51 13.97
N ARG A 524 6.16 31.36 15.00
CA ARG A 524 7.26 32.34 15.14
C ARG A 524 8.23 32.04 16.28
N ASP A 525 7.86 31.11 17.16
CA ASP A 525 8.67 30.67 18.30
C ASP A 525 8.48 29.16 18.57
N THR A 526 9.26 28.61 19.49
CA THR A 526 9.19 27.19 19.88
C THR A 526 7.95 26.85 20.70
N GLY A 527 7.47 27.78 21.54
CA GLY A 527 6.26 27.59 22.34
C GLY A 527 4.98 27.47 21.49
N CYS A 528 4.99 28.02 20.27
CA CYS A 528 3.97 27.79 19.26
C CYS A 528 3.96 26.34 18.81
N LEU A 529 5.13 25.73 18.55
CA LEU A 529 5.23 24.32 18.17
C LEU A 529 4.77 23.40 19.30
N ASP A 530 5.19 23.66 20.53
CA ASP A 530 4.76 22.88 21.69
C ASP A 530 3.23 22.87 21.81
N ARG A 531 2.58 24.04 21.69
CA ARG A 531 1.11 24.15 21.70
C ARG A 531 0.46 23.47 20.50
N LEU A 532 0.98 23.70 19.29
CA LEU A 532 0.47 23.13 18.05
C LEU A 532 0.41 21.59 18.12
N PHE A 533 1.46 20.97 18.67
CA PHE A 533 1.58 19.52 18.76
C PHE A 533 0.91 18.92 20.00
N ALA A 534 0.95 19.58 21.16
CA ALA A 534 0.41 19.04 22.41
C ALA A 534 -1.08 19.30 22.62
N GLU A 535 -1.56 20.52 22.35
CA GLU A 535 -2.91 20.96 22.72
C GLU A 535 -4.01 20.07 22.12
N PRO A 536 -3.99 19.70 20.83
CA PRO A 536 -5.05 18.88 20.25
C PRO A 536 -5.16 17.50 20.90
N LEU A 537 -4.01 16.87 21.18
CA LEU A 537 -3.97 15.55 21.80
C LEU A 537 -4.39 15.61 23.27
N VAL A 538 -3.88 16.59 24.03
CA VAL A 538 -4.21 16.77 25.44
C VAL A 538 -5.70 17.06 25.61
N VAL A 539 -6.26 17.98 24.83
CA VAL A 539 -7.70 18.29 24.85
C VAL A 539 -8.52 17.04 24.51
N ALA A 540 -8.15 16.30 23.47
CA ALA A 540 -8.86 15.08 23.10
C ALA A 540 -8.83 14.02 24.21
N LEU A 541 -7.67 13.80 24.84
CA LEU A 541 -7.50 12.86 25.94
C LEU A 541 -8.30 13.26 27.19
N ILE A 542 -8.31 14.55 27.55
CA ILE A 542 -9.08 15.07 28.69
C ILE A 542 -10.58 14.87 28.43
N VAL A 543 -11.08 15.27 27.26
CA VAL A 543 -12.51 15.12 26.91
C VAL A 543 -12.91 13.64 26.91
N VAL A 544 -12.07 12.76 26.37
CA VAL A 544 -12.32 11.31 26.41
C VAL A 544 -12.32 10.78 27.85
N ALA A 545 -11.35 11.16 28.68
CA ALA A 545 -11.27 10.70 30.06
C ALA A 545 -12.52 11.10 30.87
N VAL A 546 -12.92 12.39 30.79
CA VAL A 546 -14.12 12.91 31.44
C VAL A 546 -15.37 12.22 30.88
N GLY A 547 -15.49 12.11 29.56
CA GLY A 547 -16.65 11.49 28.92
C GLY A 547 -16.78 9.99 29.21
N ILE A 548 -15.68 9.25 29.35
CA ILE A 548 -15.68 7.85 29.81
C ILE A 548 -16.27 7.78 31.22
N VAL A 549 -15.83 8.67 32.12
CA VAL A 549 -16.34 8.72 33.50
C VAL A 549 -17.83 9.03 33.52
N VAL A 550 -18.26 10.07 32.82
CA VAL A 550 -19.68 10.48 32.75
C VAL A 550 -20.53 9.36 32.16
N LEU A 551 -20.14 8.79 31.02
CA LEU A 551 -20.92 7.74 30.36
C LEU A 551 -20.99 6.47 31.21
N GLY A 552 -19.89 6.10 31.87
CA GLY A 552 -19.87 4.94 32.77
C GLY A 552 -20.76 5.13 34.01
N LEU A 553 -20.80 6.33 34.59
CA LEU A 553 -21.68 6.65 35.72
C LEU A 553 -23.16 6.69 35.30
N VAL A 554 -23.49 7.39 34.20
CA VAL A 554 -24.87 7.51 33.67
C VAL A 554 -25.44 6.14 33.32
N LEU A 555 -24.65 5.26 32.70
CA LEU A 555 -25.07 3.92 32.33
C LEU A 555 -24.99 2.91 33.49
N ARG A 556 -24.60 3.34 34.70
CA ARG A 556 -24.36 2.48 35.87
C ARG A 556 -23.52 1.25 35.48
N ALA A 557 -22.43 1.52 34.78
CA ALA A 557 -21.66 0.53 34.05
C ALA A 557 -21.02 -0.51 34.96
N SER A 558 -21.17 -1.79 34.60
CA SER A 558 -20.36 -2.87 35.19
C SER A 558 -18.88 -2.71 34.83
N ARG A 559 -17.97 -3.38 35.55
CA ARG A 559 -16.52 -3.39 35.22
C ARG A 559 -16.23 -3.76 33.77
N ARG A 560 -17.03 -4.65 33.16
CA ARG A 560 -16.90 -5.02 31.74
C ARG A 560 -17.39 -3.90 30.81
N THR A 561 -18.49 -3.26 31.17
CA THR A 561 -19.04 -2.12 30.43
C THR A 561 -18.09 -0.93 30.47
N TRP A 562 -17.44 -0.65 31.61
CA TRP A 562 -16.38 0.36 31.73
C TRP A 562 -15.22 0.10 30.77
N ALA A 563 -14.71 -1.13 30.73
CA ALA A 563 -13.66 -1.50 29.78
C ALA A 563 -14.13 -1.32 28.32
N ALA A 564 -15.35 -1.72 28.00
CA ALA A 564 -15.92 -1.55 26.66
C ALA A 564 -16.05 -0.07 26.27
N ILE A 565 -16.53 0.79 27.17
CA ILE A 565 -16.63 2.24 26.96
C ILE A 565 -15.24 2.84 26.74
N ALA A 566 -14.27 2.51 27.59
CA ALA A 566 -12.91 3.03 27.47
C ALA A 566 -12.25 2.60 26.15
N VAL A 567 -12.32 1.31 25.79
CA VAL A 567 -11.79 0.81 24.51
C VAL A 567 -12.49 1.47 23.32
N ALA A 568 -13.82 1.57 23.35
CA ALA A 568 -14.59 2.19 22.29
C ALA A 568 -14.25 3.67 22.11
N ALA A 569 -14.14 4.44 23.19
CA ALA A 569 -13.76 5.86 23.12
C ALA A 569 -12.33 6.06 22.63
N LEU A 570 -11.38 5.23 23.08
CA LEU A 570 -9.99 5.28 22.59
C LEU A 570 -9.89 4.89 21.11
N LEU A 571 -10.63 3.88 20.65
CA LEU A 571 -10.72 3.56 19.22
C LEU A 571 -11.37 4.71 18.43
N GLY A 572 -12.34 5.41 19.01
CA GLY A 572 -12.95 6.60 18.41
C GLY A 572 -11.97 7.74 18.16
N LEU A 573 -10.94 7.89 19.01
CA LEU A 573 -9.86 8.88 18.78
C LEU A 573 -9.09 8.59 17.49
N THR A 574 -8.96 7.32 17.10
CA THR A 574 -8.21 6.89 15.91
C THR A 574 -8.92 7.15 14.60
N VAL A 575 -10.12 7.74 14.65
CA VAL A 575 -10.90 8.02 13.45
C VAL A 575 -10.18 9.06 12.59
N SER A 576 -9.85 8.62 11.38
CA SER A 576 -9.08 9.38 10.42
C SER A 576 -9.81 10.66 10.01
N PRO A 577 -9.08 11.76 9.73
CA PRO A 577 -9.63 12.94 9.09
C PRO A 577 -10.21 12.64 7.70
N THR A 578 -10.01 11.44 7.16
CA THR A 578 -10.61 10.95 5.90
C THR A 578 -12.12 11.27 5.80
N ILE A 579 -12.86 11.29 6.91
CA ILE A 579 -14.29 11.68 6.90
C ILE A 579 -14.46 13.20 6.69
N VAL A 580 -13.58 14.01 7.31
CA VAL A 580 -13.51 15.46 7.07
C VAL A 580 -12.85 15.78 5.73
N SER A 581 -12.02 14.90 5.15
CA SER A 581 -11.44 15.08 3.81
C SER A 581 -12.51 15.05 2.72
N LEU A 582 -13.61 14.30 2.92
CA LEU A 582 -14.80 14.39 2.06
C LEU A 582 -15.40 15.81 2.02
N GLN A 583 -15.19 16.62 3.07
CA GLN A 583 -15.71 17.98 3.20
C GLN A 583 -14.66 19.08 2.93
N LYS A 584 -13.38 18.83 3.21
CA LYS A 584 -12.34 19.88 3.30
C LYS A 584 -11.04 19.63 2.54
N PHE A 585 -10.80 18.45 1.95
CA PHE A 585 -9.62 18.29 1.10
C PHE A 585 -9.88 19.02 -0.23
N ALA A 586 -9.47 20.29 -0.24
CA ALA A 586 -9.02 20.98 -1.46
C ALA A 586 -8.11 20.03 -2.24
N GLY A 587 -8.18 20.06 -3.57
CA GLY A 587 -7.57 19.07 -4.45
C GLY A 587 -6.18 18.61 -3.97
N PRO A 588 -5.91 17.29 -3.99
CA PRO A 588 -4.66 16.74 -3.47
C PRO A 588 -3.48 17.52 -4.04
N SER A 589 -2.54 17.91 -3.18
CA SER A 589 -1.43 18.74 -3.59
C SER A 589 -0.63 18.02 -4.67
N THR A 590 -0.70 18.50 -5.90
CA THR A 590 0.22 18.07 -6.95
C THR A 590 1.62 18.54 -6.58
N SER A 591 2.64 17.94 -7.17
CA SER A 591 3.96 18.55 -7.08
C SER A 591 3.90 19.97 -7.63
N LYS A 592 4.64 20.90 -7.01
CA LYS A 592 4.71 22.30 -7.46
C LYS A 592 5.55 22.47 -8.73
N TYR A 593 6.23 21.42 -9.17
CA TYR A 593 7.15 21.40 -10.29
C TYR A 593 6.58 20.60 -11.46
N GLU A 594 6.92 21.00 -12.68
CA GLU A 594 6.58 20.28 -13.91
C GLU A 594 7.68 19.26 -14.20
N SER A 595 7.44 18.01 -13.79
CA SER A 595 8.37 16.91 -14.01
C SER A 595 8.38 16.50 -15.49
N ILE A 596 7.21 16.46 -16.11
CA ILE A 596 7.05 16.07 -17.51
C ILE A 596 6.83 17.33 -18.36
N ALA A 597 7.47 17.39 -19.52
CA ALA A 597 7.27 18.49 -20.47
C ALA A 597 5.87 18.40 -21.12
N PRO A 598 5.25 19.53 -21.47
CA PRO A 598 4.15 19.52 -22.43
C PRO A 598 4.60 18.78 -23.72
N GLY A 599 3.83 17.80 -24.18
CA GLY A 599 4.24 16.92 -25.30
C GLY A 599 4.99 15.64 -24.88
N GLY A 600 5.44 15.55 -23.63
CA GLY A 600 6.31 14.47 -23.15
C GLY A 600 5.61 13.11 -23.06
N ILE A 601 4.38 13.08 -22.53
CA ILE A 601 3.59 11.84 -22.46
C ILE A 601 3.24 11.36 -23.88
N GLU A 602 2.86 12.27 -24.79
CA GLU A 602 2.59 11.89 -26.19
C GLU A 602 3.84 11.36 -26.89
N ALA A 603 5.00 11.97 -26.66
CA ALA A 603 6.28 11.53 -27.23
C ALA A 603 6.69 10.15 -26.71
N ALA A 604 6.52 9.87 -25.41
CA ALA A 604 6.82 8.57 -24.84
C ALA A 604 5.88 7.49 -25.41
N ARG A 605 4.57 7.78 -25.48
CA ARG A 605 3.59 6.89 -26.12
C ARG A 605 3.81 6.75 -27.63
N PHE A 606 4.39 7.74 -28.30
CA PHE A 606 4.82 7.63 -29.69
C PHE A 606 5.92 6.58 -29.83
N ILE A 607 6.97 6.62 -29.00
CA ILE A 607 8.01 5.59 -29.00
C ILE A 607 7.38 4.21 -28.76
N ARG A 608 6.51 4.07 -27.74
CA ARG A 608 5.81 2.81 -27.44
C ARG A 608 5.15 2.17 -28.67
N ARG A 609 4.53 2.99 -29.53
CA ARG A 609 3.83 2.54 -30.75
C ARG A 609 4.74 2.31 -31.95
N GLN A 610 5.99 2.75 -31.90
CA GLN A 610 6.93 2.77 -33.03
C GLN A 610 8.19 1.94 -32.79
N SER A 611 8.31 1.28 -31.63
CA SER A 611 9.49 0.51 -31.22
C SER A 611 9.12 -0.89 -30.72
N GLY A 612 10.08 -1.82 -30.76
CA GLY A 612 9.97 -3.12 -30.09
C GLY A 612 10.16 -2.98 -28.56
N PRO A 613 9.62 -3.90 -27.73
CA PRO A 613 9.73 -3.83 -26.27
C PRO A 613 11.17 -3.75 -25.74
N ASP A 614 12.11 -4.37 -26.47
CA ASP A 614 13.54 -4.42 -26.12
C ASP A 614 14.33 -3.19 -26.60
N ASP A 615 13.73 -2.28 -27.38
CA ASP A 615 14.39 -1.06 -27.83
C ASP A 615 14.80 -0.18 -26.64
N LEU A 616 15.99 0.42 -26.73
CA LEU A 616 16.55 1.25 -25.66
C LEU A 616 16.52 2.75 -26.02
N ILE A 617 16.11 3.56 -25.04
CA ILE A 617 16.04 5.02 -25.13
C ILE A 617 17.26 5.65 -24.42
N ALA A 618 17.90 6.64 -25.01
CA ALA A 618 18.77 7.59 -24.29
C ALA A 618 18.04 8.93 -24.10
N THR A 619 18.33 9.65 -23.02
CA THR A 619 17.62 10.90 -22.68
C THR A 619 18.52 11.89 -21.95
N ASN A 620 18.27 13.19 -22.09
CA ASN A 620 18.91 14.23 -21.29
C ASN A 620 18.18 14.51 -19.96
N ILE A 621 17.11 13.78 -19.65
CA ILE A 621 16.28 14.02 -18.48
C ILE A 621 16.73 13.11 -17.35
N HIS A 622 17.39 13.68 -16.34
CA HIS A 622 17.86 12.94 -15.15
C HIS A 622 17.16 13.39 -13.86
N CYS A 623 16.90 14.69 -13.76
CA CYS A 623 16.37 15.31 -12.57
C CYS A 623 14.83 15.31 -12.61
N ARG A 624 14.17 15.14 -11.46
CA ARG A 624 12.70 15.22 -11.37
C ARG A 624 12.13 16.58 -11.80
N GLN A 625 12.97 17.62 -11.83
CA GLN A 625 12.66 18.97 -12.27
C GLN A 625 13.82 19.48 -13.15
N PRO A 626 13.54 20.16 -14.28
CA PRO A 626 14.59 20.70 -15.13
C PRO A 626 15.39 21.81 -14.43
N PRO A 627 16.72 21.90 -14.65
CA PRO A 627 17.61 22.85 -13.98
C PRO A 627 17.24 24.33 -14.19
N THR A 628 16.68 24.66 -15.36
CA THR A 628 16.31 26.03 -15.77
C THR A 628 15.20 26.67 -14.91
N LYS A 629 14.50 25.88 -14.09
CA LYS A 629 13.47 26.36 -13.15
C LYS A 629 13.89 26.23 -11.68
N ALA A 630 15.18 26.19 -11.34
CA ALA A 630 15.67 26.26 -9.95
C ALA A 630 15.35 27.62 -9.29
N VAL A 631 14.07 27.83 -9.00
CA VAL A 631 13.41 28.80 -8.11
C VAL A 631 14.15 30.13 -7.90
N GLU A 632 13.82 31.13 -8.73
CA GLU A 632 13.63 32.48 -8.22
C GLU A 632 12.40 32.46 -7.27
N GLY A 633 12.62 32.57 -5.96
CA GLY A 633 11.57 32.99 -5.00
C GLY A 633 11.20 32.03 -3.87
N GLY A 634 11.48 32.47 -2.63
CA GLY A 634 10.85 31.97 -1.40
C GLY A 634 11.79 32.05 -0.18
N PRO A 635 11.49 32.84 0.86
CA PRO A 635 12.28 32.81 2.10
C PRO A 635 12.17 31.42 2.73
N GLY A 636 13.28 30.67 2.73
CA GLY A 636 13.38 29.34 3.37
C GLY A 636 13.74 28.17 2.44
N VAL A 637 13.80 28.35 1.11
CA VAL A 637 14.39 27.33 0.23
C VAL A 637 15.91 27.47 0.25
N ASN A 638 16.60 26.45 0.73
CA ASN A 638 18.06 26.42 0.77
C ASN A 638 18.58 26.47 -0.68
N LYS A 639 19.17 27.59 -1.13
CA LYS A 639 19.66 27.80 -2.51
C LYS A 639 20.54 26.64 -3.00
N ARG A 640 21.36 26.06 -2.11
CA ARG A 640 22.18 24.85 -2.40
C ARG A 640 21.39 23.59 -2.77
N ALA A 641 20.13 23.46 -2.32
CA ALA A 641 19.27 22.32 -2.66
C ALA A 641 18.54 22.54 -3.99
N ALA A 642 18.29 23.79 -4.39
CA ALA A 642 17.78 24.12 -5.73
C ALA A 642 18.84 23.92 -6.82
N GLU A 643 20.12 24.03 -6.48
CA GLU A 643 21.27 23.78 -7.38
C GLU A 643 21.58 22.29 -7.59
N ARG A 644 21.08 21.38 -6.74
CA ARG A 644 21.40 19.94 -6.83
C ARG A 644 20.29 19.16 -7.55
N CYS A 645 20.67 18.40 -8.57
CA CYS A 645 19.79 17.50 -9.31
C CYS A 645 19.22 16.41 -8.39
N HIS A 646 17.90 16.41 -8.15
CA HIS A 646 17.24 15.24 -7.56
C HIS A 646 17.02 14.19 -8.65
N SER A 647 17.79 13.11 -8.66
CA SER A 647 17.87 12.11 -9.73
C SER A 647 16.69 11.11 -9.76
N GLY A 648 15.48 11.62 -9.50
CA GLY A 648 14.24 10.83 -9.36
C GLY A 648 13.24 11.04 -10.49
N SER A 649 13.73 11.09 -11.74
CA SER A 649 12.90 11.04 -12.94
C SER A 649 12.77 9.58 -13.42
N PHE A 650 11.54 9.11 -13.61
CA PHE A 650 11.24 7.71 -13.95
C PHE A 650 10.09 7.57 -14.96
N TRP A 651 9.66 8.68 -15.58
CA TRP A 651 8.38 8.72 -16.27
C TRP A 651 8.48 8.23 -17.73
N ILE A 652 9.66 8.38 -18.36
CA ILE A 652 9.88 7.91 -19.72
C ILE A 652 9.65 6.40 -19.83
N PRO A 653 10.28 5.52 -19.02
CA PRO A 653 10.05 4.08 -19.14
C PRO A 653 8.63 3.67 -18.77
N GLY A 654 7.94 4.45 -17.92
CA GLY A 654 6.54 4.21 -17.59
C GLY A 654 5.59 4.41 -18.77
N TYR A 655 5.70 5.55 -19.48
CA TYR A 655 4.80 5.87 -20.59
C TYR A 655 5.26 5.34 -21.95
N ALA A 656 6.57 5.17 -22.15
CA ALA A 656 7.12 4.56 -23.36
C ALA A 656 7.06 3.04 -23.29
N GLU A 657 6.98 2.47 -22.08
CA GLU A 657 7.08 1.03 -21.82
C GLU A 657 8.35 0.42 -22.42
N ARG A 658 9.44 1.18 -22.41
CA ARG A 658 10.78 0.80 -22.89
C ARG A 658 11.81 1.13 -21.83
N ARG A 659 12.92 0.42 -21.85
CA ARG A 659 14.03 0.73 -20.96
C ARG A 659 14.75 2.00 -21.41
N VAL A 660 15.34 2.70 -20.46
CA VAL A 660 16.17 3.88 -20.67
C VAL A 660 17.60 3.57 -20.25
N LEU A 661 18.57 4.02 -21.04
CA LEU A 661 19.99 3.84 -20.79
C LEU A 661 20.37 4.42 -19.42
N VAL A 662 20.12 5.71 -19.23
CA VAL A 662 20.19 6.42 -17.95
C VAL A 662 19.15 7.55 -17.96
N GLU A 663 18.13 7.47 -17.09
CA GLU A 663 17.23 8.59 -16.78
C GLU A 663 17.58 9.09 -15.36
N GLY A 664 16.69 8.91 -14.37
CA GLY A 664 17.05 8.98 -12.96
C GLY A 664 17.83 7.73 -12.50
N TRP A 665 18.46 7.81 -11.33
CA TRP A 665 19.14 6.67 -10.71
C TRP A 665 18.88 6.56 -9.21
N ALA A 666 18.14 7.52 -8.63
CA ALA A 666 17.58 7.34 -7.31
C ALA A 666 16.70 6.07 -7.27
N TYR A 667 16.50 5.52 -6.07
CA TYR A 667 15.73 4.29 -5.81
C TYR A 667 16.37 2.98 -6.31
N THR A 668 17.53 3.05 -7.00
CA THR A 668 18.32 1.84 -7.28
C THR A 668 19.01 1.34 -6.01
N ALA A 669 19.27 0.04 -5.93
CA ALA A 669 20.01 -0.56 -4.82
C ALA A 669 21.39 0.09 -4.66
N LYS A 670 22.13 0.24 -5.78
CA LYS A 670 23.42 0.92 -5.80
C LYS A 670 23.36 2.34 -5.23
N ALA A 671 22.43 3.18 -5.68
CA ALA A 671 22.30 4.53 -5.14
C ALA A 671 22.00 4.53 -3.63
N ASN A 672 21.15 3.61 -3.16
CA ASN A 672 20.76 3.53 -1.76
C ASN A 672 21.88 2.97 -0.85
N ASN A 673 22.69 2.03 -1.34
CA ASN A 673 23.75 1.39 -0.57
C ASN A 673 24.99 2.27 -0.40
N HIS A 674 25.28 3.13 -1.39
CA HIS A 674 26.37 4.10 -1.31
C HIS A 674 25.99 5.36 -0.51
N ALA A 675 24.72 5.52 -0.14
CA ALA A 675 24.22 6.69 0.55
C ALA A 675 24.36 6.59 2.08
N VAL A 676 24.93 7.64 2.70
CA VAL A 676 24.97 7.78 4.15
C VAL A 676 23.76 8.56 4.67
N THR A 677 23.24 9.48 3.84
CA THR A 677 22.09 10.33 4.11
C THR A 677 21.03 10.23 3.01
N SER A 678 19.81 10.71 3.28
CA SER A 678 18.78 10.87 2.23
C SER A 678 19.24 11.80 1.11
N SER A 679 20.08 12.78 1.42
CA SER A 679 20.64 13.66 0.42
C SER A 679 21.56 12.90 -0.54
N ASP A 680 22.36 11.96 -0.05
CA ASP A 680 23.29 11.21 -0.90
C ASP A 680 22.53 10.25 -1.83
N ALA A 681 21.46 9.62 -1.33
CA ALA A 681 20.65 8.71 -2.14
C ALA A 681 19.85 9.42 -3.26
N LEU A 682 19.40 10.65 -3.00
CA LEU A 682 18.51 11.38 -3.92
C LEU A 682 19.25 12.38 -4.83
N TYR A 683 20.42 12.85 -4.42
CA TYR A 683 21.19 13.90 -5.11
C TYR A 683 22.65 13.49 -5.37
N GLY A 684 23.04 12.26 -5.02
CA GLY A 684 24.37 11.73 -5.29
C GLY A 684 24.62 11.54 -6.79
N PRO A 685 25.90 11.56 -7.22
CA PRO A 685 26.26 11.35 -8.62
C PRO A 685 25.90 9.93 -9.07
N PHE A 686 25.68 9.75 -10.38
CA PHE A 686 25.57 8.42 -10.96
C PHE A 686 26.91 7.69 -10.85
N TRP A 687 26.91 6.41 -10.48
CA TRP A 687 28.17 5.69 -10.21
C TRP A 687 29.01 5.42 -11.47
N ASP A 688 28.38 5.26 -12.64
CA ASP A 688 29.04 5.00 -13.92
C ASP A 688 29.14 6.30 -14.74
N GLN A 689 30.18 7.08 -14.44
CA GLN A 689 30.41 8.38 -15.03
C GLN A 689 30.66 8.32 -16.54
N GLU A 690 31.24 7.23 -17.06
CA GLU A 690 31.47 7.07 -18.50
C GLU A 690 30.14 6.91 -19.25
N LYS A 691 29.26 6.03 -18.75
CA LYS A 691 27.93 5.83 -19.34
C LYS A 691 27.11 7.12 -19.34
N LEU A 692 27.11 7.87 -18.23
CA LEU A 692 26.41 9.16 -18.15
C LEU A 692 27.02 10.17 -19.14
N ARG A 693 28.35 10.31 -19.17
CA ARG A 693 29.03 11.24 -20.10
C ARG A 693 28.70 10.93 -21.57
N LEU A 694 28.70 9.66 -21.96
CA LEU A 694 28.35 9.24 -23.33
C LEU A 694 26.88 9.51 -23.67
N ASN A 695 25.98 9.25 -22.72
CA ASN A 695 24.56 9.60 -22.85
C ASN A 695 24.37 11.11 -23.06
N ASP A 696 24.96 11.94 -22.19
CA ASP A 696 24.76 13.39 -22.18
C ASP A 696 25.40 14.07 -23.40
N ALA A 697 26.53 13.53 -23.88
CA ALA A 697 27.19 14.00 -25.09
C ALA A 697 26.29 13.92 -26.33
N ALA A 698 25.37 12.94 -26.40
CA ALA A 698 24.41 12.84 -27.51
C ALA A 698 23.45 14.03 -27.60
N PHE A 699 23.22 14.75 -26.49
CA PHE A 699 22.30 15.87 -26.42
C PHE A 699 22.99 17.24 -26.31
N THR A 700 24.29 17.27 -25.99
CA THR A 700 25.05 18.49 -25.75
C THR A 700 26.10 18.77 -26.82
N ALA A 701 26.80 17.72 -27.29
CA ALA A 701 27.84 17.80 -28.31
C ALA A 701 27.85 16.54 -29.19
N PRO A 702 26.77 16.28 -29.97
CA PRO A 702 26.61 15.03 -30.70
C PRO A 702 27.65 14.88 -31.80
N THR A 703 28.31 13.71 -31.83
CA THR A 703 29.22 13.28 -32.90
C THR A 703 28.75 11.96 -33.48
N ARG A 704 29.11 11.68 -34.75
CA ARG A 704 28.76 10.40 -35.39
C ARG A 704 29.31 9.21 -34.60
N GLU A 705 30.57 9.28 -34.18
CA GLU A 705 31.23 8.24 -33.38
C GLU A 705 30.56 8.03 -32.02
N GLY A 706 30.15 9.11 -31.34
CA GLY A 706 29.45 9.02 -30.06
C GLY A 706 28.09 8.35 -30.19
N LEU A 707 27.31 8.71 -31.21
CA LEU A 707 26.01 8.08 -31.47
C LEU A 707 26.16 6.61 -31.89
N GLU A 708 27.19 6.30 -32.70
CA GLU A 708 27.48 4.90 -33.05
C GLU A 708 27.92 4.08 -31.84
N THR A 709 28.68 4.67 -30.93
CA THR A 709 29.03 4.03 -29.65
C THR A 709 27.78 3.73 -28.84
N LEU A 710 26.84 4.68 -28.73
CA LEU A 710 25.57 4.43 -28.04
C LEU A 710 24.76 3.30 -28.69
N ARG A 711 24.70 3.26 -30.02
CA ARG A 711 23.98 2.22 -30.77
C ARG A 711 24.62 0.85 -30.60
N THR A 712 25.93 0.75 -30.78
CA THR A 712 26.67 -0.53 -30.82
C THR A 712 27.05 -1.08 -29.45
N LYS A 713 27.52 -0.22 -28.52
CA LYS A 713 27.94 -0.63 -27.17
C LYS A 713 26.75 -0.84 -26.23
N TYR A 714 25.73 0.01 -26.34
CA TYR A 714 24.60 0.02 -25.41
C TYR A 714 23.26 -0.38 -26.04
N GLY A 715 23.16 -0.50 -27.36
CA GLY A 715 21.90 -0.86 -28.04
C GLY A 715 20.88 0.28 -28.12
N VAL A 716 21.30 1.54 -27.94
CA VAL A 716 20.39 2.69 -28.04
C VAL A 716 19.85 2.79 -29.47
N THR A 717 18.52 2.88 -29.58
CA THR A 717 17.83 3.04 -30.87
C THR A 717 17.11 4.40 -30.94
N TRP A 718 16.67 4.91 -29.80
CA TRP A 718 15.88 6.13 -29.70
C TRP A 718 16.56 7.16 -28.81
N LEU A 719 16.50 8.43 -29.21
CA LEU A 719 16.90 9.57 -28.39
C LEU A 719 15.67 10.39 -28.02
N PHE A 720 15.47 10.62 -26.73
CA PHE A 720 14.40 11.44 -26.18
C PHE A 720 15.00 12.74 -25.63
N ALA A 721 14.73 13.86 -26.27
CA ALA A 721 15.30 15.15 -25.90
C ALA A 721 14.23 16.11 -25.36
N ASP A 722 14.49 16.77 -24.23
CA ASP A 722 13.72 17.92 -23.74
C ASP A 722 14.59 19.18 -23.68
N SER A 723 14.21 20.20 -24.46
CA SER A 723 14.96 21.45 -24.57
C SER A 723 14.87 22.33 -23.31
N ARG A 724 14.04 21.98 -22.32
CA ARG A 724 14.00 22.63 -20.99
C ARG A 724 15.24 22.31 -20.16
N VAL A 725 15.91 21.19 -20.43
CA VAL A 725 17.12 20.78 -19.70
C VAL A 725 18.34 21.52 -20.27
N ASN A 726 18.54 21.43 -21.58
CA ASN A 726 19.58 22.12 -22.32
C ASN A 726 19.12 22.35 -23.78
N PRO A 727 19.63 23.39 -24.48
CA PRO A 727 19.40 23.56 -25.91
C PRO A 727 19.82 22.30 -26.67
N ILE A 728 19.01 21.88 -27.65
CA ILE A 728 19.31 20.72 -28.49
C ILE A 728 20.07 21.19 -29.74
N PRO A 729 21.32 20.75 -29.97
CA PRO A 729 22.11 21.21 -31.12
C PRO A 729 21.51 20.78 -32.46
N ASP A 730 21.52 21.67 -33.46
CA ASP A 730 21.07 21.36 -34.83
C ASP A 730 21.87 20.23 -35.50
N THR A 731 23.09 19.99 -35.02
CA THR A 731 23.92 18.86 -35.44
C THR A 731 23.23 17.52 -35.15
N LEU A 732 22.43 17.41 -34.09
CA LEU A 732 21.70 16.18 -33.79
C LEU A 732 20.72 15.81 -34.90
N SER A 733 19.95 16.78 -35.39
CA SER A 733 19.00 16.60 -36.50
C SER A 733 19.65 16.21 -37.83
N ARG A 734 20.97 16.42 -37.97
CA ARG A 734 21.76 16.00 -39.13
C ARG A 734 22.34 14.59 -38.97
N LEU A 735 22.49 14.12 -37.74
CA LEU A 735 23.10 12.83 -37.42
C LEU A 735 22.07 11.74 -37.08
N ALA A 736 20.87 12.12 -36.64
CA ALA A 736 19.77 11.23 -36.30
C ALA A 736 18.46 11.72 -36.94
N GLU A 737 17.54 10.80 -37.22
CA GLU A 737 16.29 11.12 -37.89
C GLU A 737 15.26 11.64 -36.88
N LEU A 738 14.77 12.87 -37.06
CA LEU A 738 13.66 13.39 -36.24
C LEU A 738 12.36 12.67 -36.60
N ARG A 739 11.75 11.99 -35.62
CA ARG A 739 10.53 11.18 -35.81
C ARG A 739 9.28 11.79 -35.19
N PHE A 740 9.46 12.57 -34.11
CA PHE A 740 8.36 13.22 -33.42
C PHE A 740 8.84 14.52 -32.75
N ARG A 741 7.98 15.53 -32.73
CA ARG A 741 8.23 16.79 -32.01
C ARG A 741 6.92 17.32 -31.45
N SER A 742 6.92 17.69 -30.17
CA SER A 742 5.80 18.37 -29.51
C SER A 742 6.32 19.25 -28.38
N GLY A 743 5.97 20.54 -28.41
CA GLY A 743 6.45 21.51 -27.42
C GLY A 743 7.98 21.57 -27.37
N THR A 744 8.55 21.33 -26.18
CA THR A 744 10.01 21.30 -25.95
C THR A 744 10.62 19.92 -26.17
N VAL A 745 9.82 18.92 -26.53
CA VAL A 745 10.24 17.53 -26.68
C VAL A 745 10.49 17.19 -28.14
N SER A 746 11.59 16.51 -28.41
CA SER A 746 11.94 15.94 -29.72
C SER A 746 12.40 14.49 -29.57
N VAL A 747 11.93 13.61 -30.45
CA VAL A 747 12.32 12.20 -30.49
C VAL A 747 13.06 11.93 -31.79
N TYR A 748 14.26 11.38 -31.67
CA TYR A 748 15.08 10.98 -32.81
C TYR A 748 15.28 9.47 -32.82
N GLN A 749 15.45 8.91 -34.02
CA GLN A 749 15.87 7.52 -34.22
C GLN A 749 17.31 7.49 -34.73
N LEU A 750 18.14 6.65 -34.11
CA LEU A 750 19.48 6.35 -34.61
C LEU A 750 19.35 5.41 -35.82
N ARG A 751 20.13 5.68 -36.86
CA ARG A 751 20.18 4.88 -38.08
C ARG A 751 21.21 3.76 -37.97
#